data_AF-A0A812P299-F1
#
_entry.id   AF-A0A812P299-F1
#
_cell.length_a   1.000
_cell.length_b   1.000
_cell.length_c   1.000
_cell.angle_alpha   90.00
_cell.angle_beta   90.00
_cell.angle_gamma   90.00
#
_symmetry.space_group_name_H-M   'P 1'
#
loop_
_entity.id
_entity.type
_entity.pdbx_description
1 polymer ?
#
loop_
_entity_poly.entity_id
_entity_poly.type
_entity_poly.pdbx_seq_one_letter_code
_entity_poly.pdbx_strand_id
1 'polypeptide(L)'
;DDNSAVRHPWKLQDLQSLIPLISLATAKLRGLGGRAFRVLRRSTRTTEDVRGEVTGVVVPVLAGLTGWLALMYSIQHSIVTVPFLTGAQYEYFPIVATFVAGYTVIVLEEQTEINKVLLDLWEMLTVVHIEHVGRRCTYSSLRGPAPARATSVDSLGCLPGILALGVHSARATRARRARATPSMRKTKIRADAKEEHLPRCVVFDLDGCLWYPEMYELSWQGGGAPFSRDDLGKIRDRRGNAIRLHSGVDAALTELATDPKWRGVVVAVASCCDVPPWAHELLGKFEFGPDRKRLASIIEVRQIHKGSKQTHFREICGMVGCDFDEMIFFDNEKYNCDEVSRLGSVLGWTSVTCIYYPDGVTSTSWVKGIKAFPALGEAATALILGVLVWALVGTGVDMTASAFDVAIKETLEDVSEVVFFLLGALTIVEIMDAHKGFDIITKLIQAKTQRELLVIVSVLTFVLSSVLNNLTVVIVMVSLLQKLVKDEDFRMRLGGVVVVASNAGGAWTPIGDITTTMLYIGGQVTTVPLLANLFIPSVLCLIGTVGFELTRMDDKPFERTPSSPGDDEIPNGQAVVFWGGLIGMITVPAFTAITQCPAWSGMMLVLGLLGLITSLLHEPDDNRYSLKGALTRVEVPDALFFLGVLFAVGGLERVGLLKEFAIQLSNLVPSDALVAIFLGFASAVVDNVPLVAAAQGMYDISVHPANDSLWNLITYCAATGGSLLVIGSAAGVAFMGMERNVSFGWYAKSVAPAALVGYFLGVAGVLGQQALGLSVA
;
A
#
# COMPACT_ATOMS: atom_id res chain seq x y z
N ASP A 1 -41.40 46.80 -17.68
CA ASP A 1 -42.47 46.22 -16.86
C ASP A 1 -42.75 44.84 -17.42
N ASP A 2 -42.28 43.74 -16.86
CA ASP A 2 -42.36 43.36 -15.45
C ASP A 2 -41.20 42.40 -15.10
N ASN A 3 -40.54 42.65 -13.98
CA ASN A 3 -39.42 41.87 -13.47
C ASN A 3 -39.70 41.60 -11.99
N SER A 4 -39.92 40.34 -11.59
CA SER A 4 -39.48 39.75 -10.32
C SER A 4 -40.31 38.53 -9.89
N ALA A 5 -39.58 37.61 -9.24
CA ALA A 5 -40.01 36.61 -8.26
C ALA A 5 -40.05 35.13 -8.70
N VAL A 6 -38.86 34.53 -8.85
CA VAL A 6 -38.65 33.12 -8.47
C VAL A 6 -37.70 33.12 -7.27
N ARG A 7 -38.18 32.59 -6.13
CA ARG A 7 -37.54 32.65 -4.81
C ARG A 7 -36.44 31.60 -4.69
N HIS A 8 -35.21 32.02 -4.44
CA HIS A 8 -34.14 31.21 -3.85
C HIS A 8 -34.54 30.74 -2.43
N PRO A 9 -34.24 29.51 -1.99
CA PRO A 9 -34.44 29.08 -0.61
C PRO A 9 -33.12 28.98 0.16
N TRP A 10 -32.23 29.97 0.08
CA TRP A 10 -31.23 30.21 1.12
C TRP A 10 -31.03 31.72 1.23
N LYS A 11 -31.56 32.32 2.29
CA LYS A 11 -31.30 33.74 2.55
C LYS A 11 -29.91 33.84 3.17
N LEU A 12 -29.22 34.97 2.94
CA LEU A 12 -27.96 35.32 3.62
C LEU A 12 -28.07 35.21 5.16
N GLN A 13 -29.29 35.28 5.71
CA GLN A 13 -29.61 35.05 7.13
C GLN A 13 -29.43 33.58 7.57
N ASP A 14 -29.61 32.60 6.68
CA ASP A 14 -29.40 31.18 6.97
C ASP A 14 -27.90 30.84 7.07
N LEU A 15 -27.05 31.50 6.28
CA LEU A 15 -25.58 31.48 6.43
C LEU A 15 -25.09 32.25 7.67
N GLN A 16 -25.80 33.31 8.09
CA GLN A 16 -25.51 33.99 9.36
C GLN A 16 -25.79 33.10 10.58
N SER A 17 -26.65 32.08 10.47
CA SER A 17 -26.86 31.09 11.54
C SER A 17 -25.69 30.12 11.73
N LEU A 18 -24.82 29.98 10.72
CA LEU A 18 -23.57 29.20 10.77
C LEU A 18 -22.40 30.01 11.34
N ILE A 19 -22.45 31.35 11.32
CA ILE A 19 -21.39 32.22 11.88
C ILE A 19 -21.17 31.98 13.38
N PRO A 20 -22.21 31.79 14.23
CA PRO A 20 -22.04 31.37 15.62
C PRO A 20 -21.40 29.98 15.77
N LEU A 21 -21.69 29.04 14.87
CA LEU A 21 -21.13 27.68 14.87
C LEU A 21 -19.65 27.67 14.48
N ILE A 22 -19.29 28.45 13.45
CA ILE A 22 -17.91 28.68 13.00
C ILE A 22 -17.14 29.51 14.04
N SER A 23 -17.79 30.49 14.68
CA SER A 23 -17.21 31.27 15.78
C SER A 23 -17.03 30.43 17.06
N LEU A 24 -17.93 29.49 17.33
CA LEU A 24 -17.83 28.55 18.45
C LEU A 24 -16.76 27.48 18.19
N ALA A 25 -16.63 27.00 16.96
CA ALA A 25 -15.56 26.09 16.53
C ALA A 25 -14.19 26.78 16.59
N THR A 26 -14.07 28.01 16.05
CA THR A 26 -12.85 28.81 16.15
C THR A 26 -12.55 29.28 17.57
N ALA A 27 -13.54 29.54 18.43
CA ALA A 27 -13.34 29.83 19.86
C ALA A 27 -12.96 28.58 20.67
N LYS A 28 -13.49 27.40 20.35
CA LYS A 28 -13.03 26.12 20.94
C LYS A 28 -11.61 25.79 20.49
N LEU A 29 -11.25 26.03 19.23
CA LEU A 29 -9.90 25.85 18.67
C LEU A 29 -8.90 26.88 19.23
N ARG A 30 -9.29 28.15 19.38
CA ARG A 30 -8.50 29.16 20.13
C ARG A 30 -8.41 28.84 21.63
N GLY A 31 -9.44 28.24 22.22
CA GLY A 31 -9.46 27.79 23.61
C GLY A 31 -8.61 26.54 23.88
N LEU A 32 -8.43 25.68 22.86
CA LEU A 32 -7.49 24.56 22.84
C LEU A 32 -6.06 25.08 22.64
N GLY A 33 -5.84 25.96 21.67
CA GLY A 33 -4.56 26.65 21.46
C GLY A 33 -4.12 27.48 22.67
N GLY A 34 -5.03 28.20 23.33
CA GLY A 34 -4.76 29.01 24.52
C GLY A 34 -4.60 28.21 25.82
N ARG A 35 -5.11 26.97 25.88
CA ARG A 35 -4.79 26.01 26.95
C ARG A 35 -3.43 25.36 26.72
N ALA A 36 -3.10 24.99 25.48
CA ALA A 36 -1.76 24.53 25.08
C ALA A 36 -0.69 25.61 25.35
N PHE A 37 -0.99 26.88 25.05
CA PHE A 37 -0.07 28.01 25.27
C PHE A 37 0.18 28.31 26.77
N ARG A 38 -0.82 28.09 27.64
CA ARG A 38 -0.67 28.27 29.10
C ARG A 38 0.11 27.13 29.77
N VAL A 39 0.07 25.93 29.21
CA VAL A 39 0.91 24.80 29.63
C VAL A 39 2.37 25.01 29.15
N LEU A 40 2.57 25.53 27.93
CA LEU A 40 3.89 25.86 27.36
C LEU A 40 4.63 27.01 28.09
N ARG A 41 3.91 27.96 28.71
CA ARG A 41 4.55 29.09 29.42
C ARG A 41 5.11 28.72 30.81
N ARG A 42 4.72 27.59 31.40
CA ARG A 42 5.19 27.16 32.73
C ARG A 42 6.40 26.22 32.71
N SER A 43 6.85 25.76 31.55
CA SER A 43 7.89 24.74 31.43
C SER A 43 9.13 25.15 30.61
N THR A 44 9.36 26.45 30.36
CA THR A 44 10.51 26.92 29.58
C THR A 44 11.55 27.61 30.46
N ARG A 45 12.47 26.82 30.99
CA ARG A 45 13.90 27.19 30.98
C ARG A 45 14.59 26.08 30.22
N THR A 46 15.34 26.49 29.18
CA THR A 46 16.16 25.69 28.27
C THR A 46 15.39 24.84 27.25
N THR A 47 15.10 25.43 26.09
CA THR A 47 15.69 25.10 24.77
C THR A 47 14.91 25.85 23.69
N GLU A 48 15.60 26.71 22.92
CA GLU A 48 15.01 27.45 21.79
C GLU A 48 14.82 26.58 20.54
N ASP A 49 15.38 25.36 20.49
CA ASP A 49 15.38 24.53 19.28
C ASP A 49 14.08 23.74 19.03
N VAL A 50 13.28 23.43 20.05
CA VAL A 50 11.97 22.74 19.85
C VAL A 50 10.89 23.71 19.35
N ARG A 51 11.18 25.02 19.38
CA ARG A 51 10.27 26.05 18.86
C ARG A 51 10.17 26.05 17.34
N GLY A 52 11.18 25.53 16.63
CA GLY A 52 11.26 25.51 15.18
C GLY A 52 10.52 24.35 14.50
N GLU A 53 10.44 23.18 15.12
CA GLU A 53 9.93 21.97 14.43
C GLU A 53 8.39 21.85 14.45
N VAL A 54 7.72 22.21 15.55
CA VAL A 54 6.24 22.22 15.59
C VAL A 54 5.66 23.43 14.85
N THR A 55 6.41 24.54 14.77
CA THR A 55 6.07 25.67 13.90
C THR A 55 6.55 25.51 12.45
N GLY A 56 7.39 24.50 12.16
CA GLY A 56 7.98 24.28 10.84
C GLY A 56 7.17 23.37 9.90
N VAL A 57 6.26 22.56 10.44
CA VAL A 57 5.47 21.61 9.60
C VAL A 57 3.98 21.87 9.73
N VAL A 58 3.42 21.94 10.94
CA VAL A 58 1.96 22.10 11.12
C VAL A 58 1.50 23.51 10.75
N VAL A 59 2.29 24.54 11.06
CA VAL A 59 1.95 25.92 10.71
C VAL A 59 2.08 26.18 9.21
N PRO A 60 3.12 25.69 8.49
CA PRO A 60 3.20 25.84 7.04
C PRO A 60 2.21 24.94 6.28
N VAL A 61 1.85 23.77 6.80
CA VAL A 61 0.79 22.93 6.21
C VAL A 61 -0.58 23.57 6.40
N LEU A 62 -0.90 24.07 7.60
CA LEU A 62 -2.16 24.80 7.83
C LEU A 62 -2.18 26.15 7.12
N ALA A 63 -1.07 26.88 7.06
CA ALA A 63 -0.93 28.13 6.29
C ALA A 63 -0.92 27.88 4.78
N GLY A 64 -0.41 26.73 4.36
CA GLY A 64 -0.46 26.23 2.98
C GLY A 64 -1.89 25.88 2.61
N LEU A 65 -2.61 25.12 3.43
CA LEU A 65 -4.03 24.82 3.25
C LEU A 65 -4.90 26.08 3.30
N THR A 66 -4.67 26.99 4.24
CA THR A 66 -5.43 28.26 4.27
C THR A 66 -5.05 29.20 3.14
N GLY A 67 -3.78 29.27 2.75
CA GLY A 67 -3.31 30.08 1.61
C GLY A 67 -3.80 29.50 0.27
N TRP A 68 -3.86 28.18 0.17
CA TRP A 68 -4.36 27.45 -0.98
C TRP A 68 -5.88 27.54 -1.08
N LEU A 69 -6.61 27.37 0.03
CA LEU A 69 -8.06 27.63 0.10
C LEU A 69 -8.38 29.09 -0.19
N ALA A 70 -7.56 30.04 0.28
CA ALA A 70 -7.72 31.45 -0.03
C ALA A 70 -7.41 31.75 -1.51
N LEU A 71 -6.41 31.10 -2.10
CA LEU A 71 -6.08 31.21 -3.52
C LEU A 71 -7.21 30.63 -4.37
N MET A 72 -7.71 29.44 -4.03
CA MET A 72 -8.83 28.80 -4.72
C MET A 72 -10.12 29.62 -4.59
N TYR A 73 -10.42 30.14 -3.41
CA TYR A 73 -11.52 31.09 -3.20
C TYR A 73 -11.34 32.38 -4.02
N SER A 74 -10.11 32.89 -4.12
CA SER A 74 -9.79 34.08 -4.91
C SER A 74 -9.91 33.84 -6.41
N ILE A 75 -9.57 32.64 -6.89
CA ILE A 75 -9.76 32.22 -8.28
C ILE A 75 -11.27 32.03 -8.56
N GLN A 76 -12.00 31.36 -7.67
CA GLN A 76 -13.45 31.13 -7.79
C GLN A 76 -14.25 32.43 -7.89
N HIS A 77 -13.86 33.46 -7.15
CA HIS A 77 -14.53 34.76 -7.15
C HIS A 77 -13.87 35.78 -8.08
N SER A 78 -13.03 35.33 -9.02
CA SER A 78 -12.36 36.18 -10.02
C SER A 78 -11.55 37.34 -9.42
N ILE A 79 -11.08 37.20 -8.17
CA ILE A 79 -10.15 38.12 -7.51
C ILE A 79 -8.74 37.94 -8.08
N VAL A 80 -8.38 36.71 -8.46
CA VAL A 80 -7.13 36.35 -9.14
C VAL A 80 -7.47 35.63 -10.44
N THR A 81 -7.03 36.19 -11.58
CA THR A 81 -7.31 35.64 -12.91
C THR A 81 -6.18 34.73 -13.39
N VAL A 82 -6.53 33.52 -13.78
CA VAL A 82 -5.70 32.56 -14.50
C VAL A 82 -5.95 32.75 -16.01
N PRO A 83 -4.95 33.23 -16.78
CA PRO A 83 -5.17 33.81 -18.13
C PRO A 83 -5.77 32.86 -19.19
N PHE A 84 -5.96 31.58 -18.88
CA PHE A 84 -6.49 30.55 -19.77
C PHE A 84 -7.84 29.95 -19.32
N LEU A 85 -8.41 30.38 -18.20
CA LEU A 85 -9.70 29.87 -17.73
C LEU A 85 -10.88 30.77 -18.19
N THR A 86 -12.00 30.15 -18.58
CA THR A 86 -13.28 30.80 -18.85
C THR A 86 -14.11 30.95 -17.57
N GLY A 87 -15.17 31.79 -17.58
CA GLY A 87 -15.97 32.10 -16.38
C GLY A 87 -16.54 30.87 -15.66
N ALA A 88 -17.04 29.89 -16.40
CA ALA A 88 -17.49 28.61 -15.82
C ALA A 88 -16.32 27.80 -15.25
N GLN A 89 -15.17 27.81 -15.92
CA GLN A 89 -13.99 27.06 -15.45
C GLN A 89 -13.40 27.66 -14.17
N TYR A 90 -13.49 28.96 -13.94
CA TYR A 90 -13.11 29.55 -12.65
C TYR A 90 -13.93 29.02 -11.47
N GLU A 91 -15.20 28.68 -11.72
CA GLU A 91 -16.10 28.16 -10.71
C GLU A 91 -15.72 26.72 -10.30
N TYR A 92 -15.23 25.92 -11.26
CA TYR A 92 -14.89 24.50 -11.07
C TYR A 92 -13.39 24.20 -10.92
N PHE A 93 -12.50 25.10 -11.34
CA PHE A 93 -11.05 24.97 -11.20
C PHE A 93 -10.57 24.76 -9.76
N PRO A 94 -11.15 25.44 -8.74
CA PRO A 94 -10.92 25.12 -7.34
C PRO A 94 -11.12 23.64 -7.02
N ILE A 95 -12.16 23.02 -7.57
CA ILE A 95 -12.52 21.62 -7.31
C ILE A 95 -11.49 20.69 -7.96
N VAL A 96 -11.13 20.93 -9.22
CA VAL A 96 -10.07 20.17 -9.93
C VAL A 96 -8.72 20.34 -9.25
N ALA A 97 -8.36 21.56 -8.85
CA ALA A 97 -7.12 21.81 -8.15
C ALA A 97 -7.13 21.16 -6.76
N THR A 98 -8.28 21.12 -6.07
CA THR A 98 -8.45 20.38 -4.79
C THR A 98 -8.29 18.88 -5.02
N PHE A 99 -8.85 18.38 -6.11
CA PHE A 99 -8.79 16.97 -6.49
C PHE A 99 -7.36 16.56 -6.83
N VAL A 100 -6.68 17.30 -7.71
CA VAL A 100 -5.28 17.03 -8.08
C VAL A 100 -4.37 17.21 -6.87
N ALA A 101 -4.51 18.27 -6.07
CA ALA A 101 -3.68 18.48 -4.88
C ALA A 101 -3.98 17.44 -3.78
N GLY A 102 -5.25 17.10 -3.56
CA GLY A 102 -5.67 16.10 -2.58
C GLY A 102 -5.25 14.70 -2.99
N TYR A 103 -5.47 14.31 -4.24
CA TYR A 103 -5.00 13.04 -4.79
C TYR A 103 -3.47 12.97 -4.83
N THR A 104 -2.79 14.05 -5.21
CA THR A 104 -1.32 14.11 -5.14
C THR A 104 -0.85 14.02 -3.70
N VAL A 105 -1.49 14.67 -2.73
CA VAL A 105 -1.14 14.57 -1.31
C VAL A 105 -1.46 13.19 -0.75
N ILE A 106 -2.55 12.54 -1.15
CA ILE A 106 -2.92 11.17 -0.75
C ILE A 106 -1.92 10.18 -1.33
N VAL A 107 -1.64 10.24 -2.64
CA VAL A 107 -0.61 9.41 -3.30
C VAL A 107 0.79 9.70 -2.71
N LEU A 108 1.12 10.95 -2.39
CA LEU A 108 2.39 11.29 -1.74
C LEU A 108 2.43 10.89 -0.25
N GLU A 109 1.30 10.86 0.46
CA GLU A 109 1.16 10.33 1.83
C GLU A 109 1.24 8.80 1.86
N GLU A 110 0.67 8.14 0.85
CA GLU A 110 0.72 6.68 0.62
C GLU A 110 2.15 6.25 0.23
N GLN A 111 2.90 7.12 -0.43
CA GLN A 111 4.31 6.95 -0.76
C GLN A 111 5.25 7.51 0.32
N THR A 112 5.07 7.15 1.59
CA THR A 112 5.90 7.64 2.73
C THR A 112 7.43 7.49 2.56
N GLU A 113 7.92 6.77 1.55
CA GLU A 113 9.33 6.77 1.12
C GLU A 113 9.76 8.05 0.39
N ILE A 114 8.85 8.86 -0.18
CA ILE A 114 9.20 10.13 -0.88
C ILE A 114 9.73 11.19 0.08
N ASN A 115 9.27 11.20 1.34
CA ASN A 115 9.82 12.12 2.34
C ASN A 115 11.26 11.77 2.69
N LYS A 116 11.62 10.48 2.76
CA LYS A 116 13.01 10.03 2.89
C LYS A 116 13.81 10.29 1.62
N VAL A 117 13.26 10.03 0.44
CA VAL A 117 13.94 10.20 -0.84
C VAL A 117 14.20 11.68 -1.17
N LEU A 118 13.29 12.60 -0.82
CA LEU A 118 13.51 14.04 -0.95
C LEU A 118 14.49 14.57 0.10
N LEU A 119 14.52 14.01 1.31
CA LEU A 119 15.57 14.28 2.30
C LEU A 119 16.93 13.75 1.83
N ASP A 120 17.00 12.55 1.27
CA ASP A 120 18.23 11.93 0.73
C ASP A 120 18.71 12.65 -0.54
N LEU A 121 17.80 13.11 -1.40
CA LEU A 121 18.09 13.99 -2.53
C LEU A 121 18.58 15.36 -2.05
N TRP A 122 18.00 15.90 -0.98
CA TRP A 122 18.41 17.17 -0.39
C TRP A 122 19.77 17.05 0.32
N GLU A 123 20.04 15.95 1.02
CA GLU A 123 21.34 15.62 1.62
C GLU A 123 22.41 15.36 0.54
N MET A 124 22.09 14.63 -0.54
CA MET A 124 22.99 14.48 -1.68
C MET A 124 23.29 15.81 -2.37
N LEU A 125 22.28 16.66 -2.60
CA LEU A 125 22.47 17.95 -3.26
C LEU A 125 23.20 18.95 -2.37
N THR A 126 23.01 18.91 -1.04
CA THR A 126 23.78 19.74 -0.10
C THR A 126 25.22 19.24 0.10
N VAL A 127 25.46 17.92 0.13
CA VAL A 127 26.81 17.34 0.19
C VAL A 127 27.61 17.61 -1.09
N VAL A 128 26.97 17.55 -2.27
CA VAL A 128 27.61 17.92 -3.55
C VAL A 128 27.92 19.43 -3.62
N HIS A 129 27.09 20.28 -3.01
CA HIS A 129 27.38 21.72 -2.90
C HIS A 129 28.50 22.03 -1.89
N ILE A 130 28.62 21.26 -0.81
CA ILE A 130 29.66 21.43 0.22
C ILE A 130 31.02 20.90 -0.25
N GLU A 131 31.07 19.83 -1.05
CA GLU A 131 32.34 19.34 -1.64
C GLU A 131 32.85 20.22 -2.80
N HIS A 132 31.95 20.87 -3.57
CA HIS A 132 32.38 21.80 -4.63
C HIS A 132 32.84 23.18 -4.11
N VAL A 133 32.38 23.60 -2.91
CA VAL A 133 32.82 24.85 -2.27
C VAL A 133 34.02 24.64 -1.33
N GLY A 134 34.24 23.42 -0.83
CA GLY A 134 35.34 23.08 0.10
C GLY A 134 36.75 22.93 -0.50
N ARG A 135 36.93 22.94 -1.83
CA ARG A 135 38.25 22.78 -2.49
C ARG A 135 38.96 24.08 -2.90
N ARG A 136 38.56 25.23 -2.36
CA ARG A 136 39.33 26.48 -2.46
C ARG A 136 39.34 27.25 -1.14
N CYS A 137 40.25 26.88 -0.24
CA CYS A 137 40.88 27.82 0.69
C CYS A 137 42.05 27.15 1.43
N THR A 138 43.26 27.43 0.95
CA THR A 138 44.53 27.14 1.59
C THR A 138 44.93 28.28 2.54
N TYR A 139 45.45 27.91 3.71
CA TYR A 139 46.43 28.63 4.56
C TYR A 139 46.27 30.13 4.88
N SER A 140 46.12 30.48 6.17
CA SER A 140 47.22 31.01 7.03
C SER A 140 46.77 31.82 8.28
N SER A 141 47.31 31.42 9.43
CA SER A 141 47.80 32.22 10.57
C SER A 141 46.91 33.25 11.33
N LEU A 142 46.68 33.02 12.64
CA LEU A 142 47.24 33.78 13.80
C LEU A 142 46.35 33.74 15.08
N ARG A 143 46.94 33.15 16.14
CA ARG A 143 46.95 33.48 17.60
C ARG A 143 45.74 34.17 18.29
N GLY A 144 45.30 33.58 19.43
CA GLY A 144 44.24 34.06 20.37
C GLY A 144 44.62 35.27 21.24
N PRO A 145 44.11 35.47 22.50
CA PRO A 145 43.21 34.67 23.34
C PRO A 145 42.00 35.44 23.98
N ALA A 146 41.15 34.72 24.74
CA ALA A 146 40.02 35.21 25.57
C ALA A 146 40.46 36.14 26.74
N PRO A 147 39.59 36.90 27.46
CA PRO A 147 38.68 36.33 28.50
C PRO A 147 37.42 37.16 28.96
N ALA A 148 36.66 36.56 29.90
CA ALA A 148 36.02 37.14 31.11
C ALA A 148 34.55 37.64 31.16
N ARG A 149 33.70 36.81 31.80
CA ARG A 149 32.79 37.03 32.97
C ARG A 149 32.13 38.40 33.30
N ALA A 150 30.79 38.34 33.45
CA ALA A 150 29.95 38.59 34.65
C ALA A 150 29.13 39.90 34.81
N THR A 151 27.98 39.72 35.51
CA THR A 151 27.10 40.68 36.25
C THR A 151 26.22 41.64 35.42
N SER A 152 25.02 42.11 35.79
CA SER A 152 23.99 41.81 36.81
C SER A 152 22.87 42.89 36.69
N VAL A 153 21.60 42.53 36.95
CA VAL A 153 20.60 43.32 37.75
C VAL A 153 19.78 44.49 37.14
N ASP A 154 18.46 44.38 37.38
CA ASP A 154 17.34 45.33 37.59
C ASP A 154 16.78 46.33 36.55
N SER A 155 15.44 46.24 36.35
CA SER A 155 14.38 47.26 36.63
C SER A 155 13.13 47.03 35.74
N LEU A 156 11.89 46.79 36.21
CA LEU A 156 10.85 47.53 36.99
C LEU A 156 9.80 48.28 36.13
N GLY A 157 8.51 47.99 36.39
CA GLY A 157 7.29 48.78 36.05
C GLY A 157 6.46 48.24 34.87
N CYS A 158 5.13 48.16 34.85
CA CYS A 158 4.01 48.49 35.76
C CYS A 158 2.74 47.71 35.30
N LEU A 159 1.81 47.46 36.23
CA LEU A 159 0.42 46.98 36.08
C LEU A 159 -0.53 48.17 36.38
N PRO A 160 -1.85 48.22 36.01
CA PRO A 160 -2.87 47.29 36.60
C PRO A 160 -4.24 47.07 35.88
N GLY A 161 -4.98 46.06 36.37
CA GLY A 161 -6.47 46.00 36.41
C GLY A 161 -7.13 44.94 35.49
N ILE A 162 -8.12 44.11 35.86
CA ILE A 162 -9.11 44.06 36.97
C ILE A 162 -9.78 42.65 37.01
N LEU A 163 -10.18 42.19 38.22
CA LEU A 163 -11.17 41.14 38.65
C LEU A 163 -11.05 39.68 38.10
N ALA A 164 -10.71 38.62 38.85
CA ALA A 164 -11.17 38.04 40.14
C ALA A 164 -12.50 37.25 40.06
N LEU A 165 -12.43 35.92 40.25
CA LEU A 165 -13.27 35.12 41.17
C LEU A 165 -12.94 33.61 41.09
N GLY A 166 -12.79 32.96 42.26
CA GLY A 166 -12.98 31.51 42.43
C GLY A 166 -11.79 30.67 42.91
N VAL A 167 -11.49 30.71 44.21
CA VAL A 167 -10.52 29.88 44.95
C VAL A 167 -11.25 28.77 45.71
N HIS A 168 -10.60 27.61 45.88
CA HIS A 168 -10.59 26.65 47.02
C HIS A 168 -10.62 25.21 46.48
N SER A 169 -9.82 24.24 46.92
CA SER A 169 -9.11 24.07 48.19
C SER A 169 -7.79 23.30 48.01
N ALA A 170 -6.89 23.49 48.96
CA ALA A 170 -5.58 22.87 49.05
C ALA A 170 -5.48 22.00 50.32
N ARG A 171 -4.46 21.14 50.32
CA ARG A 171 -3.71 20.56 51.47
C ARG A 171 -4.16 19.21 52.04
N ALA A 172 -3.28 18.23 51.89
CA ALA A 172 -2.45 17.69 52.99
C ALA A 172 -1.19 17.01 52.39
N THR A 173 0.04 17.55 52.53
CA THR A 173 1.06 17.21 53.54
C THR A 173 1.17 15.73 53.93
N ARG A 174 2.33 15.07 54.12
CA ARG A 174 3.77 15.28 53.87
C ARG A 174 4.45 14.15 54.66
N ALA A 175 5.17 13.23 54.03
CA ALA A 175 6.27 12.40 54.60
C ALA A 175 6.59 11.25 53.62
N ARG A 176 7.82 10.74 53.43
CA ARG A 176 9.19 11.16 53.72
C ARG A 176 10.07 10.14 52.97
N ARG A 177 10.93 10.62 52.06
CA ARG A 177 12.23 10.10 51.60
C ARG A 177 12.40 8.62 51.18
N ALA A 178 12.76 8.45 49.89
CA ALA A 178 14.09 8.00 49.39
C ALA A 178 14.05 6.81 48.40
N ARG A 179 14.30 7.10 47.12
CA ARG A 179 15.29 6.44 46.23
C ARG A 179 15.24 7.11 44.86
N ALA A 180 16.39 7.57 44.38
CA ALA A 180 16.53 8.17 43.06
C ALA A 180 16.29 7.10 41.99
N THR A 181 15.35 7.36 41.08
CA THR A 181 15.01 6.50 39.94
C THR A 181 15.81 6.88 38.68
N PRO A 182 16.19 5.91 37.84
CA PRO A 182 16.90 6.14 36.59
C PRO A 182 15.92 6.54 35.48
N SER A 183 15.36 7.76 35.52
CA SER A 183 14.33 8.19 34.55
C SER A 183 14.83 9.05 33.40
N MET A 184 16.09 9.53 33.39
CA MET A 184 16.56 10.45 32.35
C MET A 184 17.07 9.79 31.06
N ARG A 185 17.20 8.47 31.00
CA ARG A 185 17.62 7.75 29.77
C ARG A 185 16.44 7.32 28.88
N LYS A 186 15.22 7.18 29.44
CA LYS A 186 14.03 6.74 28.69
C LYS A 186 13.40 7.83 27.83
N THR A 187 13.61 9.11 28.16
CA THR A 187 12.95 10.22 27.46
C THR A 187 13.64 10.60 26.15
N LYS A 188 14.94 10.31 26.00
CA LYS A 188 15.69 10.64 24.77
C LYS A 188 15.52 9.60 23.65
N ILE A 189 15.06 8.39 23.98
CA ILE A 189 14.77 7.32 23.00
C ILE A 189 13.40 7.50 22.34
N ARG A 190 12.49 8.29 22.95
CA ARG A 190 11.12 8.53 22.48
C ARG A 190 11.00 9.48 21.28
N ALA A 191 12.07 10.15 20.85
CA ALA A 191 12.01 11.20 19.83
C ALA A 191 12.46 10.73 18.43
N ASP A 192 13.14 9.59 18.32
CA ASP A 192 13.82 9.18 17.08
C ASP A 192 13.07 8.10 16.28
N ALA A 193 11.87 7.68 16.71
CA ALA A 193 11.06 6.67 16.01
C ALA A 193 9.87 7.36 15.34
N LYS A 194 10.08 7.87 14.12
CA LYS A 194 9.00 8.46 13.32
C LYS A 194 9.20 8.22 11.83
N GLU A 195 9.50 6.99 11.46
CA GLU A 195 9.60 6.53 10.06
C GLU A 195 9.20 5.04 10.03
N GLU A 196 8.27 4.70 9.13
CA GLU A 196 7.45 3.46 9.04
C GLU A 196 6.30 3.35 10.07
N HIS A 197 5.08 3.08 9.58
CA HIS A 197 3.87 2.82 10.37
C HIS A 197 3.97 1.42 11.03
N LEU A 198 4.97 1.25 11.89
CA LEU A 198 5.21 -0.01 12.59
C LEU A 198 4.31 -0.12 13.83
N PRO A 199 3.91 -1.34 14.22
CA PRO A 199 3.19 -1.54 15.46
C PRO A 199 4.05 -1.11 16.64
N ARG A 200 3.44 -0.49 17.65
CA ARG A 200 4.12 -0.23 18.92
C ARG A 200 4.32 -1.51 19.73
N CYS A 201 3.51 -2.53 19.47
CA CYS A 201 3.60 -3.83 20.12
C CYS A 201 3.36 -4.96 19.13
N VAL A 202 4.31 -5.89 19.04
CA VAL A 202 4.14 -7.18 18.36
C VAL A 202 3.89 -8.24 19.41
N VAL A 203 2.72 -8.87 19.37
CA VAL A 203 2.30 -9.90 20.31
C VAL A 203 2.29 -11.25 19.61
N PHE A 204 2.93 -12.25 20.21
CA PHE A 204 2.86 -13.64 19.76
C PHE A 204 2.11 -14.49 20.79
N ASP A 205 1.30 -15.45 20.33
CA ASP A 205 1.04 -16.63 21.14
C ASP A 205 2.31 -17.51 21.25
N LEU A 206 2.28 -18.61 21.99
CA LEU A 206 3.43 -19.47 22.23
C LEU A 206 3.29 -20.83 21.56
N ASP A 207 2.53 -21.72 22.18
CA ASP A 207 2.39 -23.12 21.78
C ASP A 207 1.56 -23.19 20.48
N GLY A 208 2.08 -23.80 19.43
CA GLY A 208 1.44 -23.84 18.10
C GLY A 208 1.67 -22.57 17.25
N CYS A 209 2.04 -21.45 17.86
CA CYS A 209 2.40 -20.22 17.17
C CYS A 209 3.92 -20.08 16.93
N LEU A 210 4.72 -20.16 18.00
CA LEU A 210 6.19 -20.05 17.94
C LEU A 210 6.89 -21.41 17.84
N TRP A 211 6.31 -22.46 18.41
CA TRP A 211 6.86 -23.80 18.33
C TRP A 211 5.81 -24.89 18.28
N TYR A 212 6.26 -26.07 17.88
CA TYR A 212 5.50 -27.32 17.88
C TYR A 212 6.36 -28.46 18.46
N PRO A 213 5.78 -29.45 19.18
CA PRO A 213 4.37 -29.63 19.51
C PRO A 213 3.84 -28.71 20.61
N GLU A 214 2.52 -28.64 20.76
CA GLU A 214 1.87 -27.94 21.86
C GLU A 214 2.15 -28.60 23.22
N MET A 215 2.13 -27.83 24.31
CA MET A 215 2.53 -28.34 25.62
C MET A 215 1.62 -29.44 26.16
N TYR A 216 0.31 -29.37 25.89
CA TYR A 216 -0.61 -30.42 26.33
C TYR A 216 -0.34 -31.74 25.60
N GLU A 217 0.13 -31.71 24.34
CA GLU A 217 0.46 -32.90 23.57
C GLU A 217 1.68 -33.62 24.18
N LEU A 218 2.68 -32.85 24.60
CA LEU A 218 3.82 -33.37 25.35
C LEU A 218 3.35 -34.03 26.65
N SER A 219 2.42 -33.41 27.36
CA SER A 219 1.86 -33.97 28.60
C SER A 219 1.11 -35.29 28.36
N TRP A 220 0.29 -35.38 27.30
CA TRP A 220 -0.44 -36.60 26.95
C TRP A 220 0.47 -37.78 26.62
N GLN A 221 1.64 -37.49 26.04
CA GLN A 221 2.67 -38.49 25.76
C GLN A 221 3.55 -38.80 26.99
N GLY A 222 3.21 -38.29 28.19
CA GLY A 222 4.02 -38.46 29.41
C GLY A 222 5.36 -37.70 29.37
N GLY A 223 5.52 -36.81 28.39
CA GLY A 223 6.65 -35.95 28.12
C GLY A 223 6.70 -34.69 28.97
N GLY A 224 7.38 -33.65 28.47
CA GLY A 224 7.53 -32.34 29.12
C GLY A 224 8.83 -32.15 29.91
N ALA A 225 8.86 -31.15 30.79
CA ALA A 225 10.07 -30.73 31.50
C ALA A 225 10.68 -31.85 32.39
N PRO A 226 12.01 -31.83 32.64
CA PRO A 226 12.97 -30.82 32.18
C PRO A 226 13.30 -30.96 30.70
N PHE A 227 13.54 -29.83 30.04
CA PHE A 227 13.96 -29.80 28.64
C PHE A 227 15.48 -29.83 28.56
N SER A 228 16.02 -30.70 27.71
CA SER A 228 17.45 -30.84 27.45
C SER A 228 17.77 -30.40 26.02
N ARG A 229 19.03 -30.07 25.76
CA ARG A 229 19.51 -29.74 24.42
C ARG A 229 20.48 -30.84 23.99
N ASP A 230 20.27 -31.38 22.80
CA ASP A 230 21.17 -32.38 22.24
C ASP A 230 22.41 -31.75 21.58
N ASP A 231 23.37 -32.59 21.17
CA ASP A 231 24.65 -32.15 20.57
C ASP A 231 24.46 -31.39 19.26
N LEU A 232 23.28 -31.53 18.62
CA LEU A 232 22.89 -30.80 17.40
C LEU A 232 22.14 -29.50 17.72
N GLY A 233 22.01 -29.15 19.00
CA GLY A 233 21.33 -27.94 19.46
C GLY A 233 19.81 -28.05 19.49
N LYS A 234 19.21 -29.22 19.24
CA LYS A 234 17.76 -29.41 19.26
C LYS A 234 17.27 -29.57 20.69
N ILE A 235 16.11 -29.00 20.98
CA ILE A 235 15.48 -29.11 22.30
C ILE A 235 14.65 -30.39 22.36
N ARG A 236 14.82 -31.14 23.46
CA ARG A 236 14.11 -32.37 23.74
C ARG A 236 13.49 -32.34 25.12
N ASP A 237 12.32 -32.93 25.26
CA ASP A 237 11.69 -33.15 26.56
C ASP A 237 12.35 -34.31 27.34
N ARG A 238 11.85 -34.62 28.54
CA ARG A 238 12.35 -35.73 29.38
C ARG A 238 12.22 -37.13 28.76
N ARG A 239 11.37 -37.31 27.74
CA ARG A 239 11.19 -38.56 27.00
C ARG A 239 11.97 -38.58 25.68
N GLY A 240 12.65 -37.50 25.33
CA GLY A 240 13.42 -37.36 24.10
C GLY A 240 12.62 -36.82 22.90
N ASN A 241 11.36 -36.42 23.09
CA ASN A 241 10.53 -35.81 22.04
C ASN A 241 11.12 -34.45 21.65
N ALA A 242 11.23 -34.18 20.34
CA ALA A 242 11.82 -32.94 19.86
C ALA A 242 10.78 -31.80 19.81
N ILE A 243 11.14 -30.64 20.33
CA ILE A 243 10.36 -29.40 20.21
C ILE A 243 11.10 -28.46 19.26
N ARG A 244 10.39 -27.89 18.28
CA ARG A 244 10.98 -27.12 17.17
C ARG A 244 10.26 -25.78 17.03
N LEU A 245 11.03 -24.72 16.76
CA LEU A 245 10.45 -23.44 16.33
C LEU A 245 9.83 -23.60 14.94
N HIS A 246 8.75 -22.85 14.67
CA HIS A 246 8.25 -22.72 13.30
C HIS A 246 9.26 -22.00 12.41
N SER A 247 9.22 -22.30 11.10
CA SER A 247 10.25 -21.90 10.13
C SER A 247 10.42 -20.38 10.00
N GLY A 248 9.37 -19.60 10.26
CA GLY A 248 9.41 -18.13 10.16
C GLY A 248 9.87 -17.42 11.43
N VAL A 249 9.88 -18.11 12.57
CA VAL A 249 10.14 -17.47 13.88
C VAL A 249 11.56 -16.93 13.95
N ASP A 250 12.54 -17.68 13.44
CA ASP A 250 13.93 -17.23 13.42
C ASP A 250 14.09 -15.94 12.60
N ALA A 251 13.48 -15.88 11.42
CA ALA A 251 13.51 -14.71 10.55
C ALA A 251 12.81 -13.51 11.19
N ALA A 252 11.59 -13.70 11.72
CA ALA A 252 10.80 -12.66 12.36
C ALA A 252 11.50 -12.06 13.58
N LEU A 253 11.99 -12.91 14.50
CA LEU A 253 12.69 -12.45 15.70
C LEU A 253 14.06 -11.86 15.38
N THR A 254 14.77 -12.39 14.38
CA THR A 254 16.04 -11.80 13.92
C THR A 254 15.80 -10.41 13.35
N GLU A 255 14.77 -10.23 12.53
CA GLU A 255 14.38 -8.92 12.00
C GLU A 255 14.05 -7.95 13.15
N LEU A 256 13.16 -8.33 14.06
CA LEU A 256 12.79 -7.54 15.24
C LEU A 256 14.00 -7.15 16.12
N ALA A 257 15.00 -8.03 16.21
CA ALA A 257 16.17 -7.82 17.06
C ALA A 257 17.31 -7.03 16.40
N THR A 258 17.38 -7.00 15.08
CA THR A 258 18.56 -6.50 14.35
C THR A 258 18.27 -5.34 13.42
N ASP A 259 17.07 -5.27 12.86
CA ASP A 259 16.71 -4.21 11.92
C ASP A 259 16.39 -2.92 12.70
N PRO A 260 17.10 -1.80 12.42
CA PRO A 260 16.91 -0.54 13.13
C PRO A 260 15.48 -0.01 13.13
N LYS A 261 14.67 -0.36 12.13
CA LYS A 261 13.27 0.11 12.01
C LYS A 261 12.41 -0.34 13.20
N TRP A 262 12.65 -1.52 13.76
CA TRP A 262 11.92 -2.06 14.92
C TRP A 262 12.31 -1.44 16.25
N ARG A 263 13.20 -0.44 16.25
CA ARG A 263 13.68 0.20 17.48
C ARG A 263 12.54 0.94 18.19
N GLY A 264 12.17 0.42 19.35
CA GLY A 264 11.09 0.97 20.19
C GLY A 264 9.76 0.24 20.05
N VAL A 265 9.69 -0.77 19.18
CA VAL A 265 8.59 -1.74 19.13
C VAL A 265 8.78 -2.75 20.25
N VAL A 266 7.74 -2.96 21.05
CA VAL A 266 7.78 -3.92 22.15
C VAL A 266 7.39 -5.30 21.63
N VAL A 267 8.20 -6.32 21.91
CA VAL A 267 7.83 -7.71 21.66
C VAL A 267 7.20 -8.30 22.92
N ALA A 268 5.96 -8.76 22.80
CA ALA A 268 5.18 -9.35 23.87
C ALA A 268 4.71 -10.77 23.54
N VAL A 269 4.36 -11.52 24.57
CA VAL A 269 3.68 -12.82 24.42
C VAL A 269 2.39 -12.86 25.21
N ALA A 270 1.35 -13.45 24.61
CA ALA A 270 0.03 -13.64 25.21
C ALA A 270 -0.41 -15.09 24.99
N SER A 271 -0.32 -15.93 26.02
CA SER A 271 -0.63 -17.35 25.93
C SER A 271 -1.41 -17.85 27.15
N CYS A 272 -2.47 -18.61 26.86
CA CYS A 272 -3.31 -19.28 27.86
C CYS A 272 -2.75 -20.65 28.28
N CYS A 273 -1.41 -20.81 28.26
CA CYS A 273 -0.72 -22.06 28.51
C CYS A 273 -1.12 -22.72 29.85
N ASP A 274 -1.39 -24.03 29.81
CA ASP A 274 -1.72 -24.85 30.98
C ASP A 274 -0.54 -25.05 31.94
N VAL A 275 0.68 -24.95 31.42
CA VAL A 275 1.93 -25.24 32.13
C VAL A 275 2.95 -24.09 31.99
N PRO A 276 2.69 -22.90 32.56
CA PRO A 276 3.58 -21.74 32.44
C PRO A 276 5.06 -21.99 32.78
N PRO A 277 5.43 -22.83 33.78
CA PRO A 277 6.83 -23.14 34.03
C PRO A 277 7.56 -23.76 32.84
N TRP A 278 6.88 -24.60 32.04
CA TRP A 278 7.46 -25.24 30.86
C TRP A 278 7.69 -24.22 29.74
N ALA A 279 6.68 -23.38 29.47
CA ALA A 279 6.80 -22.28 28.51
C ALA A 279 7.96 -21.34 28.88
N HIS A 280 8.11 -20.97 30.16
CA HIS A 280 9.24 -20.16 30.62
C HIS A 280 10.60 -20.85 30.44
N GLU A 281 10.67 -22.15 30.68
CA GLU A 281 11.89 -22.93 30.45
C GLU A 281 12.26 -22.96 28.96
N LEU A 282 11.29 -23.17 28.07
CA LEU A 282 11.49 -23.19 26.62
C LEU A 282 11.92 -21.83 26.07
N LEU A 283 11.27 -20.74 26.49
CA LEU A 283 11.70 -19.37 26.14
C LEU A 283 13.16 -19.11 26.54
N GLY A 284 13.61 -19.71 27.63
CA GLY A 284 15.00 -19.62 28.09
C GLY A 284 16.00 -20.49 27.34
N LYS A 285 15.53 -21.45 26.53
CA LYS A 285 16.38 -22.43 25.83
C LYS A 285 16.34 -22.31 24.31
N PHE A 286 15.23 -21.85 23.73
CA PHE A 286 15.18 -21.59 22.30
C PHE A 286 16.07 -20.40 21.93
N GLU A 287 16.74 -20.52 20.80
CA GLU A 287 17.63 -19.50 20.27
C GLU A 287 17.26 -19.16 18.83
N PHE A 288 17.58 -17.93 18.44
CA PHE A 288 17.34 -17.41 17.10
C PHE A 288 18.52 -16.56 16.60
N GLY A 289 18.62 -16.43 15.28
CA GLY A 289 19.58 -15.60 14.58
C GLY A 289 21.03 -16.11 14.63
N PRO A 290 21.93 -15.45 13.89
CA PRO A 290 23.34 -15.86 13.78
C PRO A 290 24.08 -15.81 15.13
N ASP A 291 23.68 -14.89 16.02
CA ASP A 291 24.24 -14.74 17.36
C ASP A 291 23.66 -15.73 18.39
N ARG A 292 22.73 -16.60 17.98
CA ARG A 292 22.03 -17.55 18.86
C ARG A 292 21.44 -16.89 20.11
N LYS A 293 20.77 -15.74 19.95
CA LYS A 293 20.10 -15.03 21.05
C LYS A 293 18.93 -15.87 21.57
N ARG A 294 18.68 -15.86 22.89
CA ARG A 294 17.56 -16.61 23.47
C ARG A 294 16.23 -15.93 23.20
N LEU A 295 15.15 -16.66 22.95
CA LEU A 295 13.79 -16.10 22.79
C LEU A 295 13.40 -15.19 23.97
N ALA A 296 13.71 -15.61 25.20
CA ALA A 296 13.46 -14.83 26.40
C ALA A 296 14.14 -13.44 26.42
N SER A 297 15.17 -13.21 25.60
CA SER A 297 15.92 -11.95 25.58
C SER A 297 15.25 -10.84 24.77
N ILE A 298 14.41 -11.17 23.79
CA ILE A 298 13.69 -10.20 22.97
C ILE A 298 12.29 -9.92 23.52
N ILE A 299 11.67 -10.88 24.22
CA ILE A 299 10.33 -10.74 24.78
C ILE A 299 10.36 -9.89 26.06
N GLU A 300 9.84 -8.67 25.96
CA GLU A 300 9.81 -7.68 27.04
C GLU A 300 8.59 -7.83 27.96
N VAL A 301 7.43 -8.17 27.40
CA VAL A 301 6.17 -8.33 28.14
C VAL A 301 5.67 -9.76 28.01
N ARG A 302 5.28 -10.37 29.14
CA ARG A 302 4.86 -11.78 29.17
C ARG A 302 3.54 -11.94 29.91
N GLN A 303 2.52 -12.36 29.17
CA GLN A 303 1.24 -12.79 29.71
C GLN A 303 1.07 -14.29 29.46
N ILE A 304 1.63 -15.10 30.36
CA ILE A 304 1.65 -16.56 30.24
C ILE A 304 0.94 -17.13 31.47
N HIS A 305 -0.38 -17.16 31.42
CA HIS A 305 -1.23 -17.73 32.46
C HIS A 305 -2.61 -18.05 31.91
N LYS A 306 -3.32 -18.98 32.56
CA LYS A 306 -4.73 -19.26 32.22
C LYS A 306 -5.56 -17.99 32.32
N GLY A 307 -6.40 -17.74 31.33
CA GLY A 307 -7.23 -16.55 31.21
C GLY A 307 -7.89 -16.46 29.84
N SER A 308 -8.39 -15.28 29.50
CA SER A 308 -8.82 -14.96 28.14
C SER A 308 -7.82 -14.05 27.44
N LYS A 309 -7.71 -14.16 26.12
CA LYS A 309 -6.78 -13.34 25.34
C LYS A 309 -7.13 -11.86 25.46
N GLN A 310 -8.41 -11.53 25.62
CA GLN A 310 -8.82 -10.15 25.93
C GLN A 310 -8.19 -9.59 27.20
N THR A 311 -8.04 -10.41 28.23
CA THR A 311 -7.45 -9.96 29.51
C THR A 311 -5.96 -9.72 29.33
N HIS A 312 -5.25 -10.66 28.69
CA HIS A 312 -3.84 -10.51 28.36
C HIS A 312 -3.58 -9.25 27.54
N PHE A 313 -4.38 -8.98 26.52
CA PHE A 313 -4.22 -7.81 25.67
C PHE A 313 -4.48 -6.49 26.40
N ARG A 314 -5.48 -6.41 27.29
CA ARG A 314 -5.68 -5.22 28.14
C ARG A 314 -4.48 -4.96 29.05
N GLU A 315 -3.89 -6.02 29.59
CA GLU A 315 -2.71 -5.90 30.45
C GLU A 315 -1.45 -5.53 29.66
N ILE A 316 -1.23 -6.14 28.50
CA ILE A 316 -0.11 -5.79 27.60
C ILE A 316 -0.23 -4.34 27.16
N CYS A 317 -1.41 -3.92 26.68
CA CYS A 317 -1.75 -2.54 26.34
C CYS A 317 -1.39 -1.59 27.50
N GLY A 318 -1.79 -1.92 28.73
CA GLY A 318 -1.46 -1.15 29.93
C GLY A 318 0.04 -1.10 30.28
N MET A 319 0.79 -2.19 30.05
CA MET A 319 2.23 -2.26 30.31
C MET A 319 3.06 -1.54 29.26
N VAL A 320 2.69 -1.65 27.99
CA VAL A 320 3.35 -1.02 26.84
C VAL A 320 2.97 0.47 26.74
N GLY A 321 1.75 0.81 27.17
CA GLY A 321 1.18 2.14 27.05
C GLY A 321 0.88 2.52 25.61
N CYS A 322 0.29 1.59 24.85
CA CYS A 322 -0.16 1.76 23.47
C CYS A 322 -1.66 1.44 23.35
N ASP A 323 -2.33 1.98 22.35
CA ASP A 323 -3.72 1.67 22.02
C ASP A 323 -3.81 0.33 21.26
N PHE A 324 -5.02 -0.24 21.14
CA PHE A 324 -5.19 -1.57 20.55
C PHE A 324 -4.87 -1.61 19.05
N ASP A 325 -5.19 -0.55 18.31
CA ASP A 325 -4.83 -0.34 16.91
C ASP A 325 -3.33 -0.14 16.67
N GLU A 326 -2.56 0.11 17.74
CA GLU A 326 -1.10 0.16 17.69
C GLU A 326 -0.44 -1.23 17.90
N MET A 327 -1.24 -2.31 17.96
CA MET A 327 -0.78 -3.67 18.26
C MET A 327 -1.06 -4.64 17.10
N ILE A 328 -0.08 -5.50 16.81
CA ILE A 328 -0.28 -6.66 15.94
C ILE A 328 -0.20 -7.96 16.75
N PHE A 329 -1.01 -8.95 16.40
CA PHE A 329 -1.09 -10.22 17.10
C PHE A 329 -0.95 -11.41 16.15
N PHE A 330 -0.08 -12.36 16.47
CA PHE A 330 0.08 -13.63 15.75
C PHE A 330 -0.40 -14.79 16.63
N ASP A 331 -1.29 -15.62 16.09
CA ASP A 331 -1.85 -16.80 16.78
C ASP A 331 -2.22 -17.89 15.76
N ASN A 332 -2.12 -19.16 16.17
CA ASN A 332 -2.55 -20.33 15.39
C ASN A 332 -4.00 -20.74 15.65
N GLU A 333 -4.69 -20.11 16.61
CA GLU A 333 -6.11 -20.32 16.87
C GLU A 333 -6.96 -19.14 16.42
N LYS A 334 -7.92 -19.42 15.51
CA LYS A 334 -8.81 -18.40 14.96
C LYS A 334 -9.70 -17.77 16.03
N TYR A 335 -10.15 -18.57 17.00
CA TYR A 335 -10.98 -18.08 18.10
C TYR A 335 -10.29 -16.96 18.90
N ASN A 336 -9.00 -17.12 19.19
CA ASN A 336 -8.21 -16.12 19.90
C ASN A 336 -8.09 -14.82 19.08
N CYS A 337 -7.84 -14.93 17.77
CA CYS A 337 -7.80 -13.78 16.86
C CYS A 337 -9.15 -13.04 16.80
N ASP A 338 -10.27 -13.78 16.72
CA ASP A 338 -11.62 -13.24 16.71
C ASP A 338 -11.98 -12.59 18.07
N GLU A 339 -11.47 -13.11 19.18
CA GLU A 339 -11.71 -12.56 20.51
C GLU A 339 -10.96 -11.22 20.71
N VAL A 340 -9.71 -11.17 20.24
CA VAL A 340 -8.80 -10.02 20.38
C VAL A 340 -9.15 -8.90 19.40
N SER A 341 -9.53 -9.22 18.17
CA SER A 341 -9.94 -8.21 17.16
C SER A 341 -11.21 -7.44 17.57
N ARG A 342 -11.98 -7.95 18.53
CA ARG A 342 -13.15 -7.25 19.10
C ARG A 342 -12.79 -6.25 20.20
N LEU A 343 -11.53 -6.22 20.66
CA LEU A 343 -11.04 -5.23 21.62
C LEU A 343 -10.94 -3.87 20.94
N GLY A 344 -11.52 -2.84 21.57
CA GLY A 344 -11.48 -1.46 21.07
C GLY A 344 -12.66 -1.08 20.17
N SER A 345 -13.90 -1.27 20.62
CA SER A 345 -15.06 -0.71 19.92
C SER A 345 -16.03 0.01 20.85
N VAL A 346 -16.04 1.34 20.73
CA VAL A 346 -17.29 2.11 20.87
C VAL A 346 -17.99 2.22 19.52
N LEU A 347 -17.25 2.09 18.39
CA LEU A 347 -17.79 2.18 17.02
C LEU A 347 -17.06 1.33 15.95
N GLY A 348 -16.10 0.46 16.31
CA GLY A 348 -15.44 -0.46 15.37
C GLY A 348 -14.22 0.08 14.59
N TRP A 349 -13.63 1.20 15.02
CA TRP A 349 -12.55 1.88 14.28
C TRP A 349 -11.13 1.63 14.82
N THR A 350 -10.97 0.95 15.97
CA THR A 350 -9.67 0.82 16.66
C THR A 350 -9.50 -0.58 17.23
N SER A 351 -8.95 -1.54 16.48
CA SER A 351 -8.72 -2.90 16.97
C SER A 351 -7.32 -3.41 16.68
N VAL A 352 -6.91 -4.41 17.45
CA VAL A 352 -5.65 -5.13 17.22
C VAL A 352 -5.68 -5.80 15.85
N THR A 353 -4.62 -5.61 15.06
CA THR A 353 -4.41 -6.35 13.80
C THR A 353 -4.06 -7.81 14.12
N CYS A 354 -5.02 -8.72 13.95
CA CYS A 354 -4.84 -10.14 14.23
C CYS A 354 -4.45 -10.93 12.96
N ILE A 355 -3.38 -11.71 13.07
CA ILE A 355 -2.78 -12.50 12.00
C ILE A 355 -2.90 -13.98 12.36
N TYR A 356 -3.93 -14.62 11.80
CA TYR A 356 -4.23 -16.03 12.03
C TYR A 356 -3.48 -16.94 11.05
N TYR A 357 -2.67 -17.86 11.58
CA TYR A 357 -2.00 -18.89 10.78
C TYR A 357 -2.00 -20.25 11.47
N PRO A 358 -2.77 -21.23 10.98
CA PRO A 358 -2.93 -22.53 11.65
C PRO A 358 -1.63 -23.33 11.75
N ASP A 359 -0.68 -23.10 10.85
CA ASP A 359 0.62 -23.77 10.80
C ASP A 359 1.72 -23.04 11.61
N GLY A 360 1.34 -22.06 12.43
CA GLY A 360 2.24 -21.20 13.21
C GLY A 360 2.92 -20.11 12.37
N VAL A 361 3.91 -19.42 12.96
CA VAL A 361 4.60 -18.30 12.29
C VAL A 361 5.58 -18.81 11.22
N THR A 362 5.27 -18.49 9.96
CA THR A 362 6.10 -18.70 8.77
C THR A 362 6.65 -17.36 8.25
N SER A 363 7.66 -17.40 7.39
CA SER A 363 8.18 -16.15 6.78
C SER A 363 7.10 -15.41 6.00
N THR A 364 6.22 -16.15 5.33
CA THR A 364 5.07 -15.60 4.59
C THR A 364 4.07 -14.95 5.54
N SER A 365 3.73 -15.61 6.66
CA SER A 365 2.79 -15.05 7.63
C SER A 365 3.30 -13.79 8.29
N TRP A 366 4.60 -13.77 8.60
CA TRP A 366 5.27 -12.59 9.15
C TRP A 366 5.19 -11.41 8.19
N VAL A 367 5.64 -11.58 6.95
CA VAL A 367 5.63 -10.50 5.94
C VAL A 367 4.22 -10.01 5.63
N LYS A 368 3.27 -10.94 5.40
CA LYS A 368 1.85 -10.58 5.18
C LYS A 368 1.26 -9.86 6.38
N GLY A 369 1.59 -10.31 7.59
CA GLY A 369 1.10 -9.71 8.82
C GLY A 369 1.56 -8.27 9.02
N ILE A 370 2.86 -8.01 8.83
CA ILE A 370 3.40 -6.66 8.94
C ILE A 370 2.83 -5.72 7.88
N LYS A 371 2.61 -6.19 6.65
CA LYS A 371 1.93 -5.40 5.59
C LYS A 371 0.47 -5.08 5.92
N ALA A 372 -0.21 -5.93 6.68
CA ALA A 372 -1.62 -5.74 7.06
C ALA A 372 -1.80 -4.81 8.27
N PHE A 373 -0.73 -4.36 8.92
CA PHE A 373 -0.77 -3.42 10.05
C PHE A 373 -0.95 -1.99 9.51
N PRO A 374 -1.87 -1.17 10.06
CA PRO A 374 -2.71 -0.29 9.26
C PRO A 374 -1.92 0.81 8.54
N ALA A 375 -1.85 0.72 7.20
CA ALA A 375 -1.95 1.91 6.37
C ALA A 375 -3.39 2.46 6.50
N LEU A 376 -3.56 3.77 6.55
CA LEU A 376 -4.89 4.38 6.38
C LEU A 376 -5.55 3.76 5.14
N GLY A 377 -6.77 3.24 5.28
CA GLY A 377 -7.40 2.45 4.22
C GLY A 377 -7.56 3.24 2.94
N GLU A 378 -6.71 2.96 1.94
CA GLU A 378 -6.70 3.56 0.60
C GLU A 378 -8.10 3.50 -0.04
N ALA A 379 -8.76 2.37 0.15
CA ALA A 379 -10.16 2.16 -0.21
C ALA A 379 -11.10 3.18 0.45
N ALA A 380 -10.96 3.43 1.76
CA ALA A 380 -11.80 4.37 2.47
C ALA A 380 -11.58 5.81 2.00
N THR A 381 -10.33 6.22 1.77
CA THR A 381 -10.01 7.55 1.24
C THR A 381 -10.53 7.74 -0.19
N ALA A 382 -10.37 6.75 -1.07
CA ALA A 382 -10.89 6.78 -2.42
C ALA A 382 -12.43 6.85 -2.44
N LEU A 383 -13.11 6.06 -1.60
CA LEU A 383 -14.57 6.09 -1.49
C LEU A 383 -15.08 7.44 -0.98
N ILE A 384 -14.45 8.01 0.04
CA ILE A 384 -14.78 9.34 0.54
C ILE A 384 -14.61 10.37 -0.58
N LEU A 385 -13.49 10.33 -1.29
CA LEU A 385 -13.22 11.24 -2.41
C LEU A 385 -14.29 11.11 -3.50
N GLY A 386 -14.59 9.90 -3.96
CA GLY A 386 -15.61 9.64 -4.97
C GLY A 386 -16.98 10.21 -4.60
N VAL A 387 -17.44 9.92 -3.38
CA VAL A 387 -18.74 10.42 -2.89
C VAL A 387 -18.72 11.93 -2.69
N LEU A 388 -17.62 12.52 -2.20
CA LEU A 388 -17.50 13.97 -2.02
C LEU A 388 -17.50 14.72 -3.36
N VAL A 389 -16.82 14.21 -4.39
CA VAL A 389 -16.86 14.79 -5.74
C VAL A 389 -18.31 14.83 -6.21
N TRP A 390 -19.04 13.72 -6.15
CA TRP A 390 -20.45 13.69 -6.56
C TRP A 390 -21.36 14.58 -5.71
N ALA A 391 -21.11 14.70 -4.40
CA ALA A 391 -21.81 15.64 -3.54
C ALA A 391 -21.59 17.10 -3.97
N LEU A 392 -20.38 17.44 -4.40
CA LEU A 392 -20.05 18.76 -4.96
C LEU A 392 -20.70 18.96 -6.34
N VAL A 393 -20.67 17.96 -7.22
CA VAL A 393 -21.36 18.01 -8.52
C VAL A 393 -22.85 18.32 -8.33
N GLY A 394 -23.50 17.63 -7.40
CA GLY A 394 -24.94 17.81 -7.13
C GLY A 394 -25.32 19.10 -6.43
N THR A 395 -24.37 19.81 -5.80
CA THR A 395 -24.63 21.05 -5.05
C THR A 395 -24.05 22.30 -5.70
N GLY A 396 -23.04 22.17 -6.55
CA GLY A 396 -22.23 23.26 -7.07
C GLY A 396 -22.26 23.44 -8.59
N VAL A 397 -22.95 22.57 -9.34
CA VAL A 397 -23.11 22.69 -10.80
C VAL A 397 -24.57 23.03 -11.10
N ASP A 398 -24.83 23.90 -12.07
CA ASP A 398 -26.17 24.20 -12.61
C ASP A 398 -26.77 22.99 -13.39
N MET A 399 -26.79 21.82 -12.75
CA MET A 399 -27.47 20.61 -13.23
C MET A 399 -28.88 20.55 -12.64
N THR A 400 -29.84 20.16 -13.47
CA THR A 400 -31.18 19.83 -12.97
C THR A 400 -31.12 18.58 -12.08
N ALA A 401 -31.96 18.49 -11.06
CA ALA A 401 -32.00 17.33 -10.17
C ALA A 401 -32.19 16.00 -10.93
N SER A 402 -32.96 16.01 -12.03
CA SER A 402 -33.13 14.85 -12.90
C SER A 402 -31.86 14.50 -13.68
N ALA A 403 -31.12 15.50 -14.19
CA ALA A 403 -29.86 15.26 -14.88
C ALA A 403 -28.80 14.70 -13.93
N PHE A 404 -28.76 15.20 -12.69
CA PHE A 404 -27.88 14.67 -11.65
C PHE A 404 -28.21 13.21 -11.30
N ASP A 405 -29.48 12.90 -11.05
CA ASP A 405 -29.91 11.53 -10.71
C ASP A 405 -29.58 10.51 -11.80
N VAL A 406 -29.72 10.89 -13.07
CA VAL A 406 -29.30 10.06 -14.20
C VAL A 406 -27.79 9.89 -14.23
N ALA A 407 -27.04 11.00 -14.18
CA ALA A 407 -25.58 10.97 -14.32
C ALA A 407 -24.88 10.16 -13.20
N ILE A 408 -25.33 10.31 -11.95
CA ILE A 408 -24.73 9.58 -10.82
C ILE A 408 -25.03 8.07 -10.90
N LYS A 409 -26.22 7.69 -11.36
CA LYS A 409 -26.61 6.28 -11.52
C LYS A 409 -25.90 5.61 -12.67
N GLU A 410 -25.81 6.27 -13.83
CA GLU A 410 -25.04 5.78 -14.98
C GLU A 410 -23.57 5.58 -14.59
N THR A 411 -22.98 6.55 -13.89
CA THR A 411 -21.58 6.42 -13.43
C THR A 411 -21.43 5.26 -12.43
N LEU A 412 -22.39 5.07 -11.52
CA LEU A 412 -22.36 3.93 -10.61
C LEU A 412 -22.48 2.60 -11.35
N GLU A 413 -23.31 2.53 -12.40
CA GLU A 413 -23.46 1.36 -13.27
C GLU A 413 -22.13 1.01 -13.93
N ASP A 414 -21.51 1.97 -14.64
CA ASP A 414 -20.22 1.79 -15.33
C ASP A 414 -19.12 1.30 -14.37
N VAL A 415 -19.02 1.93 -13.20
CA VAL A 415 -18.00 1.56 -12.21
C VAL A 415 -18.29 0.20 -11.56
N SER A 416 -19.57 -0.12 -11.33
CA SER A 416 -19.95 -1.42 -10.76
C SER A 416 -19.58 -2.57 -11.71
N GLU A 417 -19.69 -2.39 -13.02
CA GLU A 417 -19.28 -3.41 -13.99
C GLU A 417 -17.82 -3.80 -13.83
N VAL A 418 -16.93 -2.79 -13.71
CA VAL A 418 -15.49 -3.00 -13.48
C VAL A 418 -15.27 -3.71 -12.15
N VAL A 419 -15.91 -3.25 -11.07
CA VAL A 419 -15.76 -3.82 -9.72
C VAL A 419 -16.19 -5.29 -9.67
N PHE A 420 -17.34 -5.65 -10.23
CA PHE A 420 -17.80 -7.04 -10.27
C PHE A 420 -16.89 -7.91 -11.14
N PHE A 421 -16.41 -7.41 -12.27
CA PHE A 421 -15.43 -8.12 -13.09
C PHE A 421 -14.16 -8.43 -12.29
N LEU A 422 -13.58 -7.44 -11.59
CA LEU A 422 -12.37 -7.60 -10.80
C LEU A 422 -12.56 -8.54 -9.61
N LEU A 423 -13.63 -8.39 -8.84
CA LEU A 423 -13.94 -9.30 -7.72
C LEU A 423 -14.07 -10.75 -8.20
N GLY A 424 -14.70 -10.96 -9.36
CA GLY A 424 -14.80 -12.27 -9.99
C GLY A 424 -13.44 -12.88 -10.31
N ALA A 425 -12.62 -12.12 -11.04
CA ALA A 425 -11.28 -12.54 -11.45
C ALA A 425 -10.36 -12.84 -10.25
N LEU A 426 -10.31 -11.94 -9.27
CA LEU A 426 -9.50 -12.10 -8.06
C LEU A 426 -9.93 -13.33 -7.25
N THR A 427 -11.23 -13.58 -7.15
CA THR A 427 -11.73 -14.76 -6.44
C THR A 427 -11.37 -16.06 -7.17
N ILE A 428 -11.45 -16.10 -8.50
CA ILE A 428 -11.03 -17.25 -9.31
C ILE A 428 -9.54 -17.55 -9.08
N VAL A 429 -8.71 -16.51 -9.12
CA VAL A 429 -7.27 -16.59 -8.86
C VAL A 429 -6.99 -17.12 -7.45
N GLU A 430 -7.67 -16.60 -6.43
CA GLU A 430 -7.51 -17.05 -5.05
C GLU A 430 -7.92 -18.52 -4.87
N ILE A 431 -8.96 -18.98 -5.57
CA ILE A 431 -9.32 -20.40 -5.62
C ILE A 431 -8.20 -21.21 -6.29
N MET A 432 -7.63 -20.75 -7.40
CA MET A 432 -6.53 -21.42 -8.09
C MET A 432 -5.27 -21.53 -7.21
N ASP A 433 -4.92 -20.47 -6.48
CA ASP A 433 -3.78 -20.46 -5.55
C ASP A 433 -4.01 -21.38 -4.36
N ALA A 434 -5.21 -21.36 -3.77
CA ALA A 434 -5.57 -22.25 -2.66
C ALA A 434 -5.37 -23.73 -3.00
N HIS A 435 -5.56 -24.12 -4.27
CA HIS A 435 -5.33 -25.47 -4.78
C HIS A 435 -3.88 -25.75 -5.21
N LYS A 436 -2.94 -24.85 -4.89
CA LYS A 436 -1.55 -24.88 -5.35
C LYS A 436 -1.45 -24.93 -6.89
N GLY A 437 -2.38 -24.33 -7.62
CA GLY A 437 -2.43 -24.42 -9.09
C GLY A 437 -1.14 -23.94 -9.75
N PHE A 438 -0.49 -22.93 -9.17
CA PHE A 438 0.76 -22.36 -9.67
C PHE A 438 1.99 -23.28 -9.54
N ASP A 439 1.93 -24.34 -8.73
CA ASP A 439 2.98 -25.36 -8.71
C ASP A 439 3.08 -26.10 -10.05
N ILE A 440 1.99 -26.17 -10.83
CA ILE A 440 2.00 -26.71 -12.20
C ILE A 440 2.97 -25.91 -13.07
N ILE A 441 3.05 -24.60 -12.87
CA ILE A 441 3.91 -23.69 -13.64
C ILE A 441 5.40 -23.96 -13.35
N THR A 442 5.75 -24.36 -12.12
CA THR A 442 7.15 -24.64 -11.75
C THR A 442 7.78 -25.79 -12.55
N LYS A 443 6.96 -26.67 -13.13
CA LYS A 443 7.41 -27.77 -14.01
C LYS A 443 7.83 -27.28 -15.39
N LEU A 444 7.32 -26.12 -15.83
CA LEU A 444 7.67 -25.49 -17.11
C LEU A 444 9.02 -24.76 -17.04
N ILE A 445 9.50 -24.45 -15.83
CA ILE A 445 10.77 -23.77 -15.61
C ILE A 445 11.92 -24.80 -15.63
N GLN A 446 12.39 -25.14 -16.82
CA GLN A 446 13.56 -26.01 -17.04
C GLN A 446 14.69 -25.22 -17.70
N ALA A 447 15.58 -24.65 -16.89
CA ALA A 447 16.73 -23.88 -17.35
C ALA A 447 18.05 -24.55 -16.96
N LYS A 448 19.05 -24.50 -17.84
CA LYS A 448 20.42 -24.96 -17.59
C LYS A 448 21.37 -23.79 -17.28
N THR A 449 21.08 -22.60 -17.80
CA THR A 449 21.87 -21.39 -17.56
C THR A 449 21.02 -20.25 -16.99
N GLN A 450 21.68 -19.26 -16.38
CA GLN A 450 21.01 -18.06 -15.88
C GLN A 450 20.29 -17.28 -17.01
N ARG A 451 20.89 -17.23 -18.21
CA ARG A 451 20.29 -16.60 -19.38
C ARG A 451 19.05 -17.33 -19.86
N GLU A 452 19.09 -18.67 -19.91
CA GLU A 452 17.91 -19.49 -20.23
C GLU A 452 16.80 -19.26 -19.20
N LEU A 453 17.13 -19.19 -17.91
CA LEU A 453 16.15 -18.94 -16.86
C LEU A 453 15.48 -17.58 -17.02
N LEU A 454 16.24 -16.51 -17.30
CA LEU A 454 15.71 -15.18 -17.57
C LEU A 454 14.68 -15.23 -18.70
N VAL A 455 15.01 -15.85 -19.84
CA VAL A 455 14.10 -15.93 -20.98
C VAL A 455 12.84 -16.73 -20.64
N ILE A 456 12.99 -17.90 -20.03
CA ILE A 456 11.85 -18.77 -19.68
C ILE A 456 10.91 -18.05 -18.71
N VAL A 457 11.46 -17.47 -17.64
CA VAL A 457 10.68 -16.74 -16.63
C VAL A 457 9.97 -15.55 -17.26
N SER A 458 10.66 -14.75 -18.07
CA SER A 458 10.08 -13.55 -18.69
C SER A 458 8.95 -13.90 -19.68
N VAL A 459 9.15 -14.91 -20.52
CA VAL A 459 8.11 -15.38 -21.46
C VAL A 459 6.92 -15.98 -20.72
N LEU A 460 7.18 -16.76 -19.68
CA LEU A 460 6.13 -17.37 -18.87
C LEU A 460 5.29 -16.31 -18.15
N THR A 461 5.95 -15.32 -17.53
CA THR A 461 5.31 -14.15 -16.92
C THR A 461 4.46 -13.38 -17.92
N PHE A 462 5.01 -13.09 -19.10
CA PHE A 462 4.32 -12.36 -20.17
C PHE A 462 3.03 -13.07 -20.62
N VAL A 463 3.08 -14.39 -20.81
CA VAL A 463 1.91 -15.17 -21.23
C VAL A 463 0.93 -15.35 -20.08
N LEU A 464 1.40 -15.57 -18.85
CA LEU A 464 0.51 -15.72 -17.69
C LEU A 464 -0.25 -14.42 -17.41
N SER A 465 0.42 -13.28 -17.53
CA SER A 465 -0.18 -11.96 -17.32
C SER A 465 -1.14 -11.53 -18.41
N SER A 466 -1.25 -12.25 -19.53
CA SER A 466 -2.29 -11.98 -20.53
C SER A 466 -3.66 -12.53 -20.12
N VAL A 467 -3.72 -13.32 -19.05
CA VAL A 467 -4.95 -13.91 -18.50
C VAL A 467 -5.18 -13.53 -17.04
N LEU A 468 -4.09 -13.40 -16.28
CA LEU A 468 -4.13 -13.05 -14.86
C LEU A 468 -3.72 -11.60 -14.63
N ASN A 469 -4.24 -11.01 -13.57
CA ASN A 469 -3.87 -9.66 -13.13
C ASN A 469 -2.35 -9.53 -12.89
N ASN A 470 -1.79 -8.38 -13.26
CA ASN A 470 -0.36 -8.09 -13.18
C ASN A 470 0.25 -8.30 -11.77
N LEU A 471 -0.44 -7.84 -10.72
CA LEU A 471 -0.03 -7.96 -9.33
C LEU A 471 0.05 -9.42 -8.90
N THR A 472 -0.97 -10.21 -9.24
CA THR A 472 -1.01 -11.66 -8.97
C THR A 472 0.17 -12.36 -9.62
N VAL A 473 0.42 -12.09 -10.90
CA VAL A 473 1.51 -12.75 -11.63
C VAL A 473 2.86 -12.40 -11.01
N VAL A 474 3.10 -11.15 -10.62
CA VAL A 474 4.34 -10.77 -9.94
C VAL A 474 4.47 -11.48 -8.60
N ILE A 475 3.42 -11.50 -7.76
CA ILE A 475 3.46 -12.21 -6.46
C ILE A 475 3.81 -13.69 -6.66
N VAL A 476 3.13 -14.36 -7.59
CA VAL A 476 3.37 -15.78 -7.89
C VAL A 476 4.80 -15.96 -8.38
N MET A 477 5.21 -15.23 -9.41
CA MET A 477 6.52 -15.43 -10.05
C MET A 477 7.67 -15.10 -9.10
N VAL A 478 7.58 -14.03 -8.32
CA VAL A 478 8.60 -13.68 -7.32
C VAL A 478 8.68 -14.73 -6.22
N SER A 479 7.54 -15.22 -5.70
CA SER A 479 7.53 -16.29 -4.70
C SER A 479 8.14 -17.60 -5.21
N LEU A 480 7.93 -17.92 -6.50
CA LEU A 480 8.57 -19.07 -7.14
C LEU A 480 10.07 -18.84 -7.31
N LEU A 481 10.49 -17.65 -7.74
CA LEU A 481 11.90 -17.30 -7.86
C LEU A 481 12.63 -17.39 -6.51
N GLN A 482 11.99 -17.00 -5.40
CA GLN A 482 12.54 -17.15 -4.04
C GLN A 482 12.82 -18.60 -3.66
N LYS A 483 12.00 -19.55 -4.14
CA LYS A 483 12.22 -20.98 -3.95
C LYS A 483 13.29 -21.53 -4.89
N LEU A 484 13.33 -21.05 -6.13
CA LEU A 484 14.15 -21.63 -7.21
C LEU A 484 15.58 -21.08 -7.26
N VAL A 485 15.79 -19.82 -6.88
CA VAL A 485 17.03 -19.07 -7.08
C VAL A 485 17.63 -18.66 -5.73
N LYS A 486 18.80 -19.23 -5.40
CA LYS A 486 19.57 -18.88 -4.18
C LYS A 486 20.34 -17.57 -4.30
N ASP A 487 20.85 -17.28 -5.50
CA ASP A 487 21.59 -16.05 -5.79
C ASP A 487 20.64 -14.87 -5.75
N GLU A 488 20.75 -14.07 -4.69
CA GLU A 488 19.85 -12.95 -4.42
C GLU A 488 19.96 -11.84 -5.46
N ASP A 489 21.18 -11.46 -5.88
CA ASP A 489 21.38 -10.41 -6.89
C ASP A 489 20.77 -10.81 -8.22
N PHE A 490 20.94 -12.08 -8.61
CA PHE A 490 20.33 -12.61 -9.83
C PHE A 490 18.81 -12.70 -9.70
N ARG A 491 18.30 -13.14 -8.55
CA ARG A 491 16.86 -13.20 -8.26
C ARG A 491 16.20 -11.83 -8.32
N MET A 492 16.83 -10.81 -7.75
CA MET A 492 16.34 -9.42 -7.81
C MET A 492 16.24 -8.93 -9.25
N ARG A 493 17.24 -9.20 -10.10
CA ARG A 493 17.15 -8.85 -11.53
C ARG A 493 16.03 -9.57 -12.25
N LEU A 494 15.86 -10.87 -12.00
CA LEU A 494 14.74 -11.64 -12.56
C LEU A 494 13.39 -11.04 -12.11
N GLY A 495 13.23 -10.73 -10.83
CA GLY A 495 12.01 -10.11 -10.31
C GLY A 495 11.71 -8.74 -10.92
N GLY A 496 12.74 -7.92 -11.15
CA GLY A 496 12.60 -6.66 -11.87
C GLY A 496 12.10 -6.83 -13.31
N VAL A 497 12.65 -7.79 -14.05
CA VAL A 497 12.19 -8.12 -15.42
C VAL A 497 10.79 -8.75 -15.40
N VAL A 498 10.44 -9.51 -14.36
CA VAL A 498 9.09 -10.06 -14.15
C VAL A 498 8.05 -8.93 -14.04
N VAL A 499 8.35 -7.82 -13.35
CA VAL A 499 7.44 -6.65 -13.31
C VAL A 499 7.17 -6.12 -14.73
N VAL A 500 8.24 -5.90 -15.51
CA VAL A 500 8.11 -5.38 -16.89
C VAL A 500 7.37 -6.36 -17.79
N ALA A 501 7.71 -7.65 -17.72
CA ALA A 501 7.09 -8.70 -18.51
C ALA A 501 5.61 -8.87 -18.17
N SER A 502 5.23 -8.71 -16.90
CA SER A 502 3.84 -8.79 -16.46
C SER A 502 3.03 -7.64 -17.04
N ASN A 503 3.46 -6.40 -16.85
CA ASN A 503 2.78 -5.23 -17.38
C ASN A 503 2.66 -5.26 -18.91
N ALA A 504 3.73 -5.64 -19.62
CA ALA A 504 3.68 -5.80 -21.07
C ALA A 504 2.73 -6.94 -21.50
N GLY A 505 2.71 -8.04 -20.74
CA GLY A 505 1.85 -9.20 -20.97
C GLY A 505 0.36 -8.91 -20.76
N GLY A 506 0.02 -8.05 -19.80
CA GLY A 506 -1.36 -7.64 -19.54
C GLY A 506 -1.93 -6.61 -20.51
N ALA A 507 -1.05 -5.83 -21.17
CA ALA A 507 -1.48 -4.72 -22.05
C ALA A 507 -2.22 -5.18 -23.32
N TRP A 508 -1.97 -6.40 -23.82
CA TRP A 508 -2.47 -6.84 -25.13
C TRP A 508 -3.75 -7.67 -25.08
N THR A 509 -4.34 -7.88 -23.90
CA THR A 509 -5.60 -8.61 -23.73
C THR A 509 -6.59 -7.86 -22.84
N PRO A 510 -7.91 -8.06 -23.03
CA PRO A 510 -8.93 -7.39 -22.20
C PRO A 510 -8.91 -7.74 -20.71
N ILE A 511 -8.19 -8.77 -20.30
CA ILE A 511 -8.28 -9.38 -18.95
C ILE A 511 -6.97 -9.24 -18.17
N GLY A 512 -5.84 -9.14 -18.87
CA GLY A 512 -4.53 -9.26 -18.24
C GLY A 512 -4.11 -8.07 -17.37
N ASP A 513 -4.71 -6.90 -17.59
CA ASP A 513 -4.45 -5.70 -16.79
C ASP A 513 -5.74 -4.93 -16.54
N ILE A 514 -5.87 -4.37 -15.33
CA ILE A 514 -7.06 -3.63 -14.90
C ILE A 514 -7.34 -2.43 -15.82
N THR A 515 -6.30 -1.74 -16.28
CA THR A 515 -6.47 -0.59 -17.17
C THR A 515 -6.95 -1.00 -18.55
N THR A 516 -6.47 -2.14 -19.07
CA THR A 516 -6.95 -2.69 -20.34
C THR A 516 -8.38 -3.20 -20.21
N THR A 517 -8.73 -3.83 -19.09
CA THR A 517 -10.12 -4.20 -18.77
C THR A 517 -11.02 -2.98 -18.72
N MET A 518 -10.57 -1.89 -18.12
CA MET A 518 -11.34 -0.65 -18.03
C MET A 518 -11.64 -0.05 -19.41
N LEU A 519 -10.64 0.00 -20.30
CA LEU A 519 -10.81 0.46 -21.69
C LEU A 519 -11.68 -0.49 -22.53
N TYR A 520 -11.66 -1.78 -22.20
CA TYR A 520 -12.51 -2.77 -22.85
C TYR A 520 -13.97 -2.63 -22.44
N ILE A 521 -14.24 -2.50 -21.14
CA ILE A 521 -15.60 -2.28 -20.61
C ILE A 521 -16.16 -0.93 -21.09
N GLY A 522 -15.34 0.12 -21.11
CA GLY A 522 -15.72 1.43 -21.62
C GLY A 522 -15.86 1.52 -23.16
N GLY A 523 -15.57 0.43 -23.88
CA GLY A 523 -15.74 0.33 -25.34
C GLY A 523 -14.66 1.01 -26.18
N GLN A 524 -13.61 1.59 -25.57
CA GLN A 524 -12.49 2.21 -26.29
C GLN A 524 -11.64 1.18 -27.03
N VAL A 525 -11.57 -0.06 -26.53
CA VAL A 525 -10.90 -1.18 -27.21
C VAL A 525 -11.82 -2.40 -27.29
N THR A 526 -11.71 -3.16 -28.37
CA THR A 526 -12.42 -4.43 -28.54
C THR A 526 -11.45 -5.59 -28.69
N THR A 527 -11.90 -6.80 -28.37
CA THR A 527 -11.03 -7.97 -28.21
C THR A 527 -10.11 -8.23 -29.41
N VAL A 528 -10.65 -8.38 -30.61
CA VAL A 528 -9.86 -8.80 -31.78
C VAL A 528 -8.84 -7.72 -32.20
N PRO A 529 -9.23 -6.44 -32.36
CA PRO A 529 -8.30 -5.38 -32.68
C PRO A 529 -7.25 -5.15 -31.59
N LEU A 530 -7.63 -5.20 -30.31
CA LEU A 530 -6.68 -5.07 -29.20
C LEU A 530 -5.56 -6.12 -29.28
N LEU A 531 -5.93 -7.40 -29.46
CA LEU A 531 -4.98 -8.49 -29.60
C LEU A 531 -4.07 -8.28 -30.83
N ALA A 532 -4.66 -7.93 -31.99
CA ALA A 532 -3.91 -7.74 -33.23
C ALA A 532 -2.95 -6.53 -33.17
N ASN A 533 -3.38 -5.45 -32.53
CA ASN A 533 -2.67 -4.18 -32.48
C ASN A 533 -1.61 -4.15 -31.39
N LEU A 534 -1.82 -4.82 -30.25
CA LEU A 534 -0.92 -4.70 -29.09
C LEU A 534 -0.07 -5.93 -28.81
N PHE A 535 -0.37 -7.11 -29.38
CA PHE A 535 0.48 -8.29 -29.16
C PHE A 535 1.92 -8.06 -29.63
N ILE A 536 2.12 -7.56 -30.86
CA ILE A 536 3.47 -7.31 -31.40
C ILE A 536 4.21 -6.23 -30.57
N PRO A 537 3.63 -5.05 -30.27
CA PRO A 537 4.24 -4.03 -29.42
C PRO A 537 4.61 -4.54 -28.03
N SER A 538 3.73 -5.30 -27.39
CA SER A 538 4.00 -5.93 -26.09
C SER A 538 5.14 -6.94 -26.16
N VAL A 539 5.22 -7.74 -27.23
CA VAL A 539 6.35 -8.65 -27.48
C VAL A 539 7.65 -7.87 -27.72
N LEU A 540 7.61 -6.75 -28.46
CA LEU A 540 8.77 -5.88 -28.66
C LEU A 540 9.26 -5.27 -27.34
N CYS A 541 8.33 -4.92 -26.44
CA CYS A 541 8.66 -4.47 -25.09
C CYS A 541 9.42 -5.55 -24.29
N LEU A 542 8.90 -6.78 -24.33
CA LEU A 542 9.54 -7.94 -23.70
C LEU A 542 10.93 -8.20 -24.29
N ILE A 543 11.04 -8.25 -25.62
CA ILE A 543 12.31 -8.51 -26.33
C ILE A 543 13.32 -7.40 -26.03
N GLY A 544 12.91 -6.13 -26.00
CA GLY A 544 13.77 -5.01 -25.64
C GLY A 544 14.34 -5.13 -24.24
N THR A 545 13.46 -5.39 -23.28
CA THR A 545 13.83 -5.51 -21.86
C THR A 545 14.75 -6.71 -21.63
N VAL A 546 14.34 -7.90 -22.09
CA VAL A 546 15.10 -9.14 -21.92
C VAL A 546 16.40 -9.08 -22.72
N GLY A 547 16.36 -8.58 -23.95
CA GLY A 547 17.53 -8.42 -24.82
C GLY A 547 18.58 -7.51 -24.19
N PHE A 548 18.16 -6.38 -23.61
CA PHE A 548 19.06 -5.47 -22.89
C PHE A 548 19.69 -6.17 -21.68
N GLU A 549 18.91 -6.88 -20.86
CA GLU A 549 19.45 -7.60 -19.69
C GLU A 549 20.38 -8.75 -20.08
N LEU A 550 20.11 -9.45 -21.17
CA LEU A 550 21.01 -10.50 -21.69
C LEU A 550 22.40 -9.95 -22.06
N THR A 551 22.51 -8.69 -22.51
CA THR A 551 23.82 -8.07 -22.77
C THR A 551 24.63 -7.79 -21.51
N ARG A 552 23.99 -7.75 -20.34
CA ARG A 552 24.58 -7.42 -19.03
C ARG A 552 24.76 -8.64 -18.12
N MET A 553 24.38 -9.82 -18.58
CA MET A 553 24.49 -11.08 -17.84
C MET A 553 25.54 -11.99 -18.46
N ASP A 554 26.38 -12.61 -17.64
CA ASP A 554 27.26 -13.69 -18.06
C ASP A 554 26.47 -15.00 -18.21
N ASP A 555 26.91 -15.88 -19.11
CA ASP A 555 26.27 -17.19 -19.32
C ASP A 555 26.74 -18.21 -18.28
N LYS A 556 26.29 -18.04 -17.04
CA LYS A 556 26.63 -18.92 -15.91
C LYS A 556 25.68 -20.13 -15.84
N PRO A 557 26.17 -21.31 -15.44
CA PRO A 557 25.30 -22.45 -15.17
C PRO A 557 24.33 -22.11 -14.04
N PHE A 558 23.08 -22.58 -14.16
CA PHE A 558 22.06 -22.39 -13.14
C PHE A 558 21.84 -23.69 -12.37
N GLU A 559 22.04 -23.65 -11.06
CA GLU A 559 21.71 -24.74 -10.15
C GLU A 559 20.39 -24.46 -9.46
N ARG A 560 19.36 -25.25 -9.78
CA ARG A 560 18.05 -25.18 -9.13
C ARG A 560 18.15 -25.61 -7.67
N THR A 561 17.52 -24.87 -6.77
CA THR A 561 17.36 -25.33 -5.38
C THR A 561 16.56 -26.64 -5.34
N PRO A 562 17.06 -27.70 -4.68
CA PRO A 562 16.28 -28.93 -4.50
C PRO A 562 15.04 -28.64 -3.65
N SER A 563 13.89 -29.19 -4.04
CA SER A 563 12.64 -29.08 -3.29
C SER A 563 12.76 -29.70 -1.90
N SER A 564 12.13 -29.08 -0.90
CA SER A 564 12.13 -29.61 0.46
C SER A 564 11.23 -30.85 0.56
N PRO A 565 11.59 -31.88 1.35
CA PRO A 565 10.71 -33.03 1.58
C PRO A 565 9.48 -32.58 2.37
N GLY A 566 8.30 -32.58 1.73
CA GLY A 566 7.03 -32.16 2.35
C GLY A 566 6.19 -31.17 1.51
N ASP A 567 6.76 -30.55 0.48
CA ASP A 567 6.02 -29.68 -0.46
C ASP A 567 5.10 -30.46 -1.43
N ASP A 568 5.18 -31.79 -1.44
CA ASP A 568 4.62 -32.67 -2.48
C ASP A 568 3.13 -33.04 -2.30
N GLU A 569 2.45 -32.59 -1.25
CA GLU A 569 1.02 -32.91 -1.11
C GLU A 569 0.20 -32.06 -2.10
N ILE A 570 -0.18 -32.69 -3.21
CA ILE A 570 -0.98 -32.12 -4.30
C ILE A 570 -2.45 -32.12 -3.87
N PRO A 571 -3.11 -30.95 -3.77
CA PRO A 571 -4.53 -30.89 -3.45
C PRO A 571 -5.39 -31.63 -4.48
N ASN A 572 -6.48 -32.26 -4.02
CA ASN A 572 -7.39 -32.96 -4.91
C ASN A 572 -7.97 -31.98 -5.94
N GLY A 573 -7.95 -32.37 -7.21
CA GLY A 573 -8.43 -31.53 -8.30
C GLY A 573 -7.59 -30.31 -8.63
N GLN A 574 -6.33 -30.19 -8.15
CA GLN A 574 -5.40 -29.09 -8.49
C GLN A 574 -5.43 -28.73 -10.00
N ALA A 575 -5.26 -29.72 -10.87
CA ALA A 575 -5.24 -29.50 -12.32
C ALA A 575 -6.61 -29.07 -12.87
N VAL A 576 -7.71 -29.64 -12.36
CA VAL A 576 -9.06 -29.31 -12.80
C VAL A 576 -9.41 -27.88 -12.45
N VAL A 577 -9.09 -27.44 -11.22
CA VAL A 577 -9.34 -26.09 -10.75
C VAL A 577 -8.44 -25.08 -11.48
N PHE A 578 -7.15 -25.38 -11.63
CA PHE A 578 -6.22 -24.50 -12.33
C PHE A 578 -6.61 -24.29 -13.80
N TRP A 579 -6.77 -25.39 -14.56
CA TRP A 579 -7.16 -25.28 -15.98
C TRP A 579 -8.59 -24.80 -16.15
N GLY A 580 -9.51 -25.18 -15.26
CA GLY A 580 -10.89 -24.70 -15.28
C GLY A 580 -11.00 -23.20 -15.07
N GLY A 581 -10.28 -22.64 -14.08
CA GLY A 581 -10.20 -21.20 -13.86
C GLY A 581 -9.55 -20.48 -15.05
N LEU A 582 -8.41 -20.97 -15.54
CA LEU A 582 -7.68 -20.35 -16.64
C LEU A 582 -8.47 -20.35 -17.96
N ILE A 583 -9.00 -21.51 -18.36
CA ILE A 583 -9.82 -21.65 -19.58
C ILE A 583 -11.11 -20.83 -19.43
N GLY A 584 -11.74 -20.87 -18.26
CA GLY A 584 -12.92 -20.07 -17.96
C GLY A 584 -12.67 -18.58 -18.20
N MET A 585 -11.61 -18.01 -17.63
CA MET A 585 -11.24 -16.60 -17.85
C MET A 585 -10.99 -16.30 -19.34
N ILE A 586 -10.24 -17.13 -20.05
CA ILE A 586 -9.97 -16.96 -21.50
C ILE A 586 -11.27 -16.95 -22.33
N THR A 587 -12.31 -17.67 -21.90
CA THR A 587 -13.60 -17.72 -22.62
C THR A 587 -14.50 -16.50 -22.41
N VAL A 588 -14.21 -15.61 -21.44
CA VAL A 588 -15.08 -14.46 -21.13
C VAL A 588 -15.30 -13.51 -22.32
N PRO A 589 -14.26 -13.10 -23.08
CA PRO A 589 -14.47 -12.23 -24.25
C PRO A 589 -15.27 -12.92 -25.36
N ALA A 590 -15.11 -14.24 -25.52
CA ALA A 590 -15.90 -15.03 -26.46
C ALA A 590 -17.37 -15.12 -26.01
N PHE A 591 -17.62 -15.29 -24.70
CA PHE A 591 -18.95 -15.23 -24.13
C PHE A 591 -19.62 -13.89 -24.43
N THR A 592 -18.96 -12.76 -24.13
CA THR A 592 -19.48 -11.41 -24.43
C THR A 592 -19.78 -11.22 -25.91
N ALA A 593 -18.90 -11.66 -26.80
CA ALA A 593 -19.11 -11.54 -28.25
C ALA A 593 -20.31 -12.36 -28.75
N ILE A 594 -20.55 -13.55 -28.18
CA ILE A 594 -21.63 -14.45 -28.60
C ILE A 594 -22.98 -14.06 -27.97
N THR A 595 -22.99 -13.73 -26.68
CA THR A 595 -24.22 -13.54 -25.91
C THR A 595 -24.67 -12.08 -25.84
N GLN A 596 -23.79 -11.13 -26.19
CA GLN A 596 -23.99 -9.69 -25.99
C GLN A 596 -24.14 -9.30 -24.51
N CYS A 597 -23.88 -10.23 -23.57
CA CYS A 597 -23.88 -9.92 -22.15
C CYS A 597 -22.59 -9.20 -21.73
N PRO A 598 -22.67 -8.27 -20.75
CA PRO A 598 -21.49 -7.60 -20.21
C PRO A 598 -20.44 -8.58 -19.68
N ALA A 599 -19.16 -8.19 -19.75
CA ALA A 599 -18.04 -9.05 -19.39
C ALA A 599 -18.07 -9.55 -17.94
N TRP A 600 -18.54 -8.71 -17.01
CA TRP A 600 -18.67 -9.08 -15.59
C TRP A 600 -19.57 -10.32 -15.41
N SER A 601 -20.62 -10.48 -16.23
CA SER A 601 -21.54 -11.61 -16.11
C SER A 601 -20.89 -12.93 -16.55
N GLY A 602 -20.04 -12.89 -17.58
CA GLY A 602 -19.21 -14.03 -18.00
C GLY A 602 -18.20 -14.41 -16.92
N MET A 603 -17.56 -13.42 -16.30
CA MET A 603 -16.63 -13.65 -15.19
C MET A 603 -17.34 -14.27 -13.97
N MET A 604 -18.53 -13.78 -13.62
CA MET A 604 -19.37 -14.37 -12.55
C MET A 604 -19.81 -15.80 -12.87
N LEU A 605 -20.10 -16.11 -14.13
CA LEU A 605 -20.42 -17.48 -14.55
C LEU A 605 -19.24 -18.42 -14.31
N VAL A 606 -18.02 -18.00 -14.68
CA VAL A 606 -16.79 -18.78 -14.42
C VAL A 606 -16.59 -18.99 -12.93
N LEU A 607 -16.74 -17.94 -12.12
CA LEU A 607 -16.63 -18.03 -10.67
C LEU A 607 -17.67 -19.01 -10.08
N GLY A 608 -18.91 -18.94 -10.54
CA GLY A 608 -19.98 -19.84 -10.11
C GLY A 608 -19.72 -21.29 -10.48
N LEU A 609 -19.24 -21.55 -11.70
CA LEU A 609 -18.86 -22.89 -12.16
C LEU A 609 -17.66 -23.44 -11.36
N LEU A 610 -16.65 -22.61 -11.09
CA LEU A 610 -15.51 -23.01 -10.27
C LEU A 610 -15.91 -23.27 -8.81
N GLY A 611 -16.83 -22.45 -8.27
CA GLY A 611 -17.46 -22.68 -6.96
C GLY A 611 -18.21 -24.01 -6.88
N LEU A 612 -18.92 -24.39 -7.94
CA LEU A 612 -19.56 -25.71 -8.05
C LEU A 612 -18.52 -26.83 -8.08
N ILE A 613 -17.49 -26.71 -8.94
CA ILE A 613 -16.41 -27.69 -9.07
C ILE A 613 -15.71 -27.92 -7.72
N THR A 614 -15.34 -26.85 -7.02
CA THR A 614 -14.66 -26.95 -5.71
C THR A 614 -15.54 -27.59 -4.65
N SER A 615 -16.85 -27.29 -4.66
CA SER A 615 -17.83 -27.90 -3.75
C SER A 615 -18.12 -29.37 -4.05
N LEU A 616 -17.87 -29.84 -5.28
CA LEU A 616 -17.93 -31.26 -5.64
C LEU A 616 -16.64 -32.02 -5.30
N LEU A 617 -15.50 -31.32 -5.22
CA LEU A 617 -14.19 -31.92 -4.94
C LEU A 617 -13.85 -32.01 -3.45
N HIS A 618 -14.37 -31.08 -2.65
CA HIS A 618 -14.03 -30.93 -1.23
C HIS A 618 -15.28 -31.02 -0.35
N GLU A 619 -15.07 -31.38 0.91
CA GLU A 619 -16.16 -31.42 1.89
C GLU A 619 -16.70 -30.00 2.18
N PRO A 620 -18.01 -29.84 2.48
CA PRO A 620 -18.64 -28.52 2.64
C PRO A 620 -18.01 -27.64 3.73
N ASP A 621 -17.40 -28.25 4.75
CA ASP A 621 -16.79 -27.54 5.88
C ASP A 621 -15.34 -27.11 5.63
N ASP A 622 -14.73 -27.53 4.52
CA ASP A 622 -13.37 -27.12 4.17
C ASP A 622 -13.33 -25.72 3.55
N ASN A 623 -13.29 -24.71 4.42
CA ASN A 623 -13.16 -23.31 4.04
C ASN A 623 -11.81 -22.96 3.38
N ARG A 624 -10.87 -23.90 3.26
CA ARG A 624 -9.63 -23.64 2.51
C ARG A 624 -9.92 -23.56 1.01
N TYR A 625 -10.74 -24.46 0.49
CA TYR A 625 -11.00 -24.60 -0.94
C TYR A 625 -12.36 -24.07 -1.39
N SER A 626 -13.24 -23.74 -0.45
CA SER A 626 -14.58 -23.24 -0.76
C SER A 626 -14.58 -21.79 -1.29
N LEU A 627 -15.59 -21.47 -2.11
CA LEU A 627 -15.84 -20.11 -2.60
C LEU A 627 -15.96 -19.09 -1.45
N LYS A 628 -16.65 -19.47 -0.37
CA LYS A 628 -16.78 -18.65 0.84
C LYS A 628 -15.41 -18.34 1.43
N GLY A 629 -14.53 -19.34 1.51
CA GLY A 629 -13.17 -19.17 1.97
C GLY A 629 -12.36 -18.22 1.10
N ALA A 630 -12.43 -18.40 -0.22
CA ALA A 630 -11.75 -17.53 -1.17
C ALA A 630 -12.19 -16.06 -1.03
N LEU A 631 -13.50 -15.80 -0.94
CA LEU A 631 -14.03 -14.44 -0.77
C LEU A 631 -13.52 -13.73 0.51
N THR A 632 -13.16 -14.48 1.56
CA THR A 632 -12.57 -13.88 2.77
C THR A 632 -11.08 -13.53 2.65
N ARG A 633 -10.42 -14.04 1.60
CA ARG A 633 -8.98 -13.82 1.33
C ARG A 633 -8.74 -12.87 0.16
N VAL A 634 -9.75 -12.65 -0.67
CA VAL A 634 -9.73 -11.65 -1.73
C VAL A 634 -9.56 -10.25 -1.13
N GLU A 635 -8.75 -9.43 -1.80
CA GLU A 635 -8.48 -8.03 -1.48
C GLU A 635 -9.67 -7.15 -1.87
N VAL A 636 -10.80 -7.32 -1.17
CA VAL A 636 -12.00 -6.46 -1.33
C VAL A 636 -11.69 -4.96 -1.21
N PRO A 637 -10.74 -4.50 -0.35
CA PRO A 637 -10.32 -3.10 -0.33
C PRO A 637 -9.88 -2.57 -1.71
N ASP A 638 -9.15 -3.35 -2.51
CA ASP A 638 -8.66 -2.89 -3.82
C ASP A 638 -9.81 -2.64 -4.80
N ALA A 639 -10.80 -3.53 -4.80
CA ALA A 639 -12.02 -3.35 -5.59
C ALA A 639 -12.79 -2.09 -5.15
N LEU A 640 -12.83 -1.80 -3.85
CA LEU A 640 -13.46 -0.60 -3.29
C LEU A 640 -12.63 0.68 -3.55
N PHE A 641 -11.31 0.57 -3.62
CA PHE A 641 -10.43 1.65 -4.05
C PHE A 641 -10.73 2.05 -5.50
N PHE A 642 -10.81 1.07 -6.41
CA PHE A 642 -11.21 1.34 -7.80
C PHE A 642 -12.62 1.94 -7.89
N LEU A 643 -13.57 1.44 -7.10
CA LEU A 643 -14.90 2.05 -7.01
C LEU A 643 -14.79 3.55 -6.67
N GLY A 644 -14.02 3.90 -5.65
CA GLY A 644 -13.84 5.29 -5.24
C GLY A 644 -13.19 6.18 -6.31
N VAL A 645 -12.07 5.73 -6.89
CA VAL A 645 -11.31 6.49 -7.90
C VAL A 645 -12.13 6.68 -9.17
N LEU A 646 -12.70 5.60 -9.72
CA LEU A 646 -13.45 5.68 -10.97
C LEU A 646 -14.75 6.49 -10.80
N PHE A 647 -15.40 6.36 -9.64
CA PHE A 647 -16.57 7.17 -9.33
C PHE A 647 -16.22 8.66 -9.22
N ALA A 648 -15.06 9.01 -8.63
CA ALA A 648 -14.58 10.39 -8.59
C ALA A 648 -14.30 10.94 -10.00
N VAL A 649 -13.60 10.18 -10.84
CA VAL A 649 -13.27 10.55 -12.23
C VAL A 649 -14.55 10.78 -13.05
N GLY A 650 -15.54 9.89 -12.94
CA GLY A 650 -16.83 10.07 -13.62
C GLY A 650 -17.55 11.35 -13.19
N GLY A 651 -17.44 11.75 -11.92
CA GLY A 651 -17.96 13.04 -11.46
C GLY A 651 -17.29 14.24 -12.14
N LEU A 652 -15.96 14.21 -12.30
CA LEU A 652 -15.21 15.28 -12.98
C LEU A 652 -15.48 15.32 -14.49
N GLU A 653 -15.64 14.16 -15.11
CA GLU A 653 -16.00 14.04 -16.52
C GLU A 653 -17.37 14.68 -16.80
N ARG A 654 -18.38 14.39 -15.97
CA ARG A 654 -19.76 14.88 -16.16
C ARG A 654 -19.89 16.40 -16.03
N VAL A 655 -18.96 17.05 -15.33
CA VAL A 655 -18.87 18.53 -15.24
C VAL A 655 -18.04 19.13 -16.39
N GLY A 656 -17.45 18.30 -17.24
CA GLY A 656 -16.67 18.72 -18.42
C GLY A 656 -15.24 19.18 -18.10
N LEU A 657 -14.78 18.99 -16.85
CA LEU A 657 -13.46 19.43 -16.40
C LEU A 657 -12.32 18.69 -17.12
N LEU A 658 -12.47 17.37 -17.28
CA LEU A 658 -11.49 16.53 -17.98
C LEU A 658 -11.44 16.86 -19.49
N LYS A 659 -12.60 17.10 -20.11
CA LYS A 659 -12.70 17.51 -21.51
C LYS A 659 -12.04 18.87 -21.77
N GLU A 660 -12.22 19.82 -20.87
CA GLU A 660 -11.54 21.12 -20.97
C GLU A 660 -10.02 20.98 -20.82
N PHE A 661 -9.58 20.18 -19.85
CA PHE A 661 -8.16 19.90 -19.66
C PHE A 661 -7.53 19.24 -20.91
N ALA A 662 -8.25 18.31 -21.54
CA ALA A 662 -7.84 17.68 -22.79
C ALA A 662 -7.66 18.70 -23.92
N ILE A 663 -8.61 19.63 -24.09
CA ILE A 663 -8.53 20.71 -25.08
C ILE A 663 -7.29 21.59 -24.84
N GLN A 664 -7.03 21.96 -23.58
CA GLN A 664 -5.84 22.74 -23.23
C GLN A 664 -4.53 21.99 -23.49
N LEU A 665 -4.49 20.69 -23.16
CA LEU A 665 -3.33 19.85 -23.39
C LEU A 665 -3.05 19.65 -24.88
N SER A 666 -4.09 19.43 -25.69
CA SER A 666 -4.00 19.31 -27.15
C SER A 666 -3.50 20.61 -27.81
N ASN A 667 -3.84 21.77 -27.24
CA ASN A 667 -3.30 23.06 -27.70
C ASN A 667 -1.82 23.27 -27.36
N LEU A 668 -1.31 22.60 -26.32
CA LEU A 668 0.10 22.69 -25.88
C LEU A 668 0.99 21.64 -26.53
N VAL A 669 0.46 20.43 -26.75
CA VAL A 669 1.18 19.29 -27.32
C VAL A 669 0.55 18.94 -28.68
N PRO A 670 1.24 19.19 -29.80
CA PRO A 670 0.65 19.09 -31.14
C PRO A 670 0.42 17.66 -31.65
N SER A 671 0.50 16.63 -30.78
CA SER A 671 0.36 15.23 -31.16
C SER A 671 -0.21 14.39 -30.01
N ASP A 672 -1.36 13.76 -30.26
CA ASP A 672 -2.00 12.84 -29.29
C ASP A 672 -1.10 11.65 -28.96
N ALA A 673 -0.24 11.22 -29.90
CA ALA A 673 0.76 10.19 -29.66
C ALA A 673 1.82 10.63 -28.64
N LEU A 674 2.26 11.89 -28.69
CA LEU A 674 3.16 12.44 -27.67
C LEU A 674 2.46 12.51 -26.31
N VAL A 675 1.19 12.89 -26.27
CA VAL A 675 0.40 12.90 -25.03
C VAL A 675 0.33 11.49 -24.43
N ALA A 676 0.03 10.46 -25.23
CA ALA A 676 -0.02 9.08 -24.76
C ALA A 676 1.35 8.59 -24.23
N ILE A 677 2.45 8.96 -24.90
CA ILE A 677 3.80 8.64 -24.43
C ILE A 677 4.09 9.34 -23.10
N PHE A 678 3.79 10.63 -22.97
CA PHE A 678 3.96 11.35 -21.70
C PHE A 678 3.08 10.81 -20.58
N LEU A 679 1.87 10.34 -20.89
CA LEU A 679 0.99 9.68 -19.94
C LEU A 679 1.63 8.37 -19.44
N GLY A 680 2.31 7.62 -20.30
CA GLY A 680 3.12 6.47 -19.88
C GLY A 680 4.26 6.85 -18.92
N PHE A 681 4.95 7.98 -19.14
CA PHE A 681 5.92 8.47 -18.17
C PHE A 681 5.30 8.93 -16.85
N ALA A 682 4.11 9.56 -16.90
CA ALA A 682 3.38 9.92 -15.69
C ALA A 682 2.97 8.68 -14.89
N SER A 683 2.66 7.58 -15.59
CA SER A 683 2.35 6.27 -15.03
C SER A 683 3.54 5.63 -14.29
N ALA A 684 4.77 6.08 -14.51
CA ALA A 684 5.91 5.66 -13.69
C ALA A 684 5.86 6.17 -12.24
N VAL A 685 5.03 7.18 -11.96
CA VAL A 685 4.94 7.86 -10.66
C VAL A 685 3.53 7.77 -10.07
N VAL A 686 2.52 7.78 -10.92
CA VAL A 686 1.10 7.68 -10.54
C VAL A 686 0.57 6.34 -11.01
N ASP A 687 -0.26 5.68 -10.20
CA ASP A 687 -0.83 4.40 -10.59
C ASP A 687 -1.62 4.50 -11.91
N ASN A 688 -1.58 3.42 -12.68
CA ASN A 688 -2.06 3.38 -14.06
C ASN A 688 -3.58 3.58 -14.15
N VAL A 689 -4.34 3.12 -13.14
CA VAL A 689 -5.81 3.12 -13.18
C VAL A 689 -6.39 4.55 -13.18
N PRO A 690 -6.04 5.43 -12.23
CA PRO A 690 -6.47 6.83 -12.26
C PRO A 690 -6.09 7.57 -13.55
N LEU A 691 -4.91 7.29 -14.12
CA LEU A 691 -4.44 7.95 -15.33
C LEU A 691 -5.25 7.53 -16.56
N VAL A 692 -5.54 6.23 -16.71
CA VAL A 692 -6.36 5.73 -17.82
C VAL A 692 -7.81 6.17 -17.67
N ALA A 693 -8.34 6.17 -16.43
CA ALA A 693 -9.66 6.71 -16.14
C ALA A 693 -9.76 8.20 -16.54
N ALA A 694 -8.76 9.00 -16.18
CA ALA A 694 -8.70 10.41 -16.59
C ALA A 694 -8.64 10.54 -18.12
N ALA A 695 -7.87 9.68 -18.81
CA ALA A 695 -7.80 9.68 -20.27
C ALA A 695 -9.16 9.35 -20.93
N GLN A 696 -9.93 8.42 -20.38
CA GLN A 696 -11.30 8.14 -20.85
C GLN A 696 -12.21 9.35 -20.72
N GLY A 697 -12.11 10.12 -19.63
CA GLY A 697 -12.87 11.36 -19.49
C GLY A 697 -12.33 12.55 -20.30
N MET A 698 -11.09 12.47 -20.79
CA MET A 698 -10.45 13.50 -21.62
C MET A 698 -10.82 13.34 -23.11
N TYR A 699 -10.88 12.11 -23.62
CA TYR A 699 -11.07 11.82 -25.04
C TYR A 699 -12.42 11.16 -25.32
N ASP A 700 -13.19 11.81 -26.19
CA ASP A 700 -14.55 11.39 -26.53
C ASP A 700 -14.52 10.28 -27.60
N ILE A 701 -15.27 9.20 -27.38
CA ILE A 701 -15.33 8.07 -28.33
C ILE A 701 -15.96 8.45 -29.68
N SER A 702 -16.73 9.56 -29.73
CA SER A 702 -17.26 10.10 -31.00
C SER A 702 -16.18 10.74 -31.87
N VAL A 703 -15.07 11.20 -31.26
CA VAL A 703 -13.91 11.79 -31.95
C VAL A 703 -12.83 10.74 -32.18
N HIS A 704 -12.53 9.94 -31.16
CA HIS A 704 -11.61 8.80 -31.22
C HIS A 704 -12.43 7.50 -31.11
N PRO A 705 -12.89 6.91 -32.23
CA PRO A 705 -13.72 5.72 -32.21
C PRO A 705 -12.99 4.53 -31.55
N ALA A 706 -13.75 3.48 -31.24
CA ALA A 706 -13.19 2.25 -30.70
C ALA A 706 -11.99 1.77 -31.55
N ASN A 707 -10.92 1.34 -30.87
CA ASN A 707 -9.65 0.89 -31.44
C ASN A 707 -8.86 1.96 -32.20
N ASP A 708 -9.18 3.25 -32.02
CA ASP A 708 -8.36 4.33 -32.56
C ASP A 708 -6.89 4.20 -32.17
N SER A 709 -6.02 4.74 -33.03
CA SER A 709 -4.57 4.80 -32.81
C SER A 709 -4.18 5.32 -31.42
N LEU A 710 -4.93 6.31 -30.92
CA LEU A 710 -4.75 6.91 -29.61
C LEU A 710 -5.05 5.91 -28.49
N TRP A 711 -6.16 5.18 -28.57
CA TRP A 711 -6.51 4.18 -27.56
C TRP A 711 -5.47 3.07 -27.50
N ASN A 712 -5.01 2.57 -28.64
CA ASN A 712 -3.93 1.58 -28.68
C ASN A 712 -2.64 2.11 -28.00
N LEU A 713 -2.28 3.36 -28.26
CA LEU A 713 -1.11 4.00 -27.63
C LEU A 713 -1.30 4.22 -26.13
N ILE A 714 -2.46 4.70 -25.67
CA ILE A 714 -2.77 4.90 -24.25
C ILE A 714 -2.72 3.55 -23.53
N THR A 715 -3.38 2.52 -24.06
CA THR A 715 -3.38 1.17 -23.47
C THR A 715 -1.96 0.65 -23.28
N TYR A 716 -1.14 0.70 -24.33
CA TYR A 716 0.24 0.23 -24.26
C TYR A 716 1.10 1.08 -23.30
N CYS A 717 1.04 2.41 -23.44
CA CYS A 717 1.90 3.34 -22.71
C CYS A 717 1.56 3.38 -21.22
N ALA A 718 0.28 3.37 -20.86
CA ALA A 718 -0.12 3.34 -19.45
C ALA A 718 0.24 2.00 -18.79
N ALA A 719 0.01 0.87 -19.47
CA ALA A 719 0.34 -0.43 -18.89
C ALA A 719 1.86 -0.59 -18.67
N THR A 720 2.68 -0.29 -19.69
CA THR A 720 4.13 -0.49 -19.64
C THR A 720 4.91 0.65 -18.96
N GLY A 721 4.34 1.86 -18.95
CA GLY A 721 4.92 3.04 -18.30
C GLY A 721 5.15 2.86 -16.81
N GLY A 722 4.23 2.15 -16.14
CA GLY A 722 4.33 1.82 -14.71
C GLY A 722 5.52 0.93 -14.36
N SER A 723 6.19 0.31 -15.35
CA SER A 723 7.41 -0.46 -15.13
C SER A 723 8.70 0.36 -15.24
N LEU A 724 8.63 1.65 -15.60
CA LEU A 724 9.82 2.50 -15.72
C LEU A 724 10.44 2.78 -14.35
N LEU A 725 9.63 2.85 -13.29
CA LEU A 725 10.07 2.93 -11.90
C LEU A 725 9.34 1.87 -11.09
N VAL A 726 9.97 1.36 -10.03
CA VAL A 726 9.39 0.28 -9.21
C VAL A 726 8.08 0.66 -8.52
N ILE A 727 7.84 1.95 -8.30
CA ILE A 727 6.64 2.47 -7.65
C ILE A 727 5.51 2.80 -8.64
N GLY A 728 5.77 2.69 -9.96
CA GLY A 728 4.80 3.07 -10.99
C GLY A 728 3.65 2.07 -11.16
N SER A 729 3.69 0.92 -10.49
CA SER A 729 2.56 -0.01 -10.46
C SER A 729 2.49 -0.77 -9.14
N ALA A 730 1.26 -1.19 -8.77
CA ALA A 730 1.04 -2.09 -7.64
C ALA A 730 1.92 -3.35 -7.71
N ALA A 731 2.13 -3.88 -8.93
CA ALA A 731 2.99 -5.03 -9.18
C ALA A 731 4.47 -4.74 -8.84
N GLY A 732 4.99 -3.56 -9.19
CA GLY A 732 6.33 -3.12 -8.84
C GLY A 732 6.50 -2.93 -7.32
N VAL A 733 5.53 -2.30 -6.66
CA VAL A 733 5.51 -2.11 -5.21
C VAL A 733 5.47 -3.46 -4.48
N ALA A 734 4.67 -4.41 -4.97
CA ALA A 734 4.62 -5.76 -4.42
C ALA A 734 5.96 -6.49 -4.53
N PHE A 735 6.62 -6.42 -5.70
CA PHE A 735 7.96 -6.95 -5.89
C PHE A 735 8.98 -6.35 -4.91
N MET A 736 9.01 -5.02 -4.79
CA MET A 736 9.87 -4.32 -3.83
C MET A 736 9.61 -4.77 -2.39
N GLY A 737 8.34 -4.95 -2.02
CA GLY A 737 7.95 -5.43 -0.70
C GLY A 737 8.14 -6.94 -0.47
N MET A 738 8.53 -7.71 -1.48
CA MET A 738 8.80 -9.15 -1.37
C MET A 738 10.29 -9.46 -1.35
N GLU A 739 11.13 -8.63 -1.96
CA GLU A 739 12.59 -8.77 -1.95
C GLU A 739 13.23 -7.69 -1.07
N ARG A 740 13.76 -8.10 0.09
CA ARG A 740 14.28 -7.20 1.13
C ARG A 740 15.32 -6.19 0.63
N ASN A 741 16.14 -6.58 -0.34
CA ASN A 741 17.26 -5.77 -0.84
C ASN A 741 16.91 -4.94 -2.09
N VAL A 742 15.67 -5.01 -2.58
CA VAL A 742 15.20 -4.17 -3.69
C VAL A 742 14.80 -2.82 -3.13
N SER A 743 15.58 -1.79 -3.45
CA SER A 743 15.23 -0.39 -3.21
C SER A 743 14.82 0.33 -4.49
N PHE A 744 14.13 1.45 -4.37
CA PHE A 744 13.84 2.34 -5.49
C PHE A 744 15.10 2.69 -6.29
N GLY A 745 16.17 3.12 -5.59
CA GLY A 745 17.44 3.48 -6.22
C GLY A 745 18.12 2.31 -6.94
N TRP A 746 18.02 1.09 -6.38
CA TRP A 746 18.51 -0.10 -7.05
C TRP A 746 17.73 -0.38 -8.34
N TYR A 747 16.39 -0.31 -8.30
CA TYR A 747 15.56 -0.56 -9.47
C TYR A 747 15.81 0.47 -10.57
N ALA A 748 15.83 1.76 -10.21
CA ALA A 748 16.10 2.87 -11.13
C ALA A 748 17.46 2.74 -11.84
N LYS A 749 18.46 2.18 -11.16
CA LYS A 749 19.79 1.95 -11.75
C LYS A 749 19.89 0.63 -12.53
N SER A 750 19.21 -0.41 -12.07
CA SER A 750 19.44 -1.78 -12.53
C SER A 750 18.44 -2.19 -13.60
N VAL A 751 17.15 -1.93 -13.39
CA VAL A 751 16.02 -2.44 -14.20
C VAL A 751 15.43 -1.36 -15.10
N ALA A 752 15.29 -0.12 -14.61
CA ALA A 752 14.69 0.97 -15.38
C ALA A 752 15.34 1.22 -16.75
N PRO A 753 16.68 1.08 -16.94
CA PRO A 753 17.27 1.19 -18.28
C PRO A 753 16.74 0.13 -19.26
N ALA A 754 16.57 -1.12 -18.80
CA ALA A 754 16.01 -2.20 -19.59
C ALA A 754 14.52 -1.95 -19.90
N ALA A 755 13.76 -1.52 -18.88
CA ALA A 755 12.35 -1.17 -19.02
C ALA A 755 12.14 -0.01 -20.00
N LEU A 756 13.01 1.00 -19.99
CA LEU A 756 12.98 2.14 -20.91
C LEU A 756 13.23 1.70 -22.36
N VAL A 757 14.18 0.79 -22.58
CA VAL A 757 14.43 0.21 -23.91
C VAL A 757 13.22 -0.59 -24.38
N GLY A 758 12.64 -1.42 -23.52
CA GLY A 758 11.39 -2.15 -23.81
C GLY A 758 10.24 -1.20 -24.17
N TYR A 759 10.00 -0.21 -23.32
CA TYR A 759 8.96 0.81 -23.49
C TYR A 759 9.03 1.48 -24.86
N PHE A 760 10.20 2.02 -25.24
CA PHE A 760 10.34 2.68 -26.54
C PHE A 760 10.28 1.72 -27.73
N LEU A 761 10.74 0.47 -27.59
CA LEU A 761 10.57 -0.53 -28.65
C LEU A 761 9.11 -0.91 -28.89
N GLY A 762 8.30 -1.01 -27.83
CA GLY A 762 6.87 -1.24 -28.03
C GLY A 762 6.15 0.00 -28.54
N VAL A 763 6.48 1.23 -28.08
CA VAL A 763 5.98 2.48 -28.70
C VAL A 763 6.28 2.49 -30.21
N ALA A 764 7.52 2.17 -30.58
CA ALA A 764 7.91 2.06 -31.99
C ALA A 764 7.13 0.95 -32.73
N GLY A 765 6.79 -0.14 -32.03
CA GLY A 765 5.90 -1.18 -32.53
C GLY A 765 4.50 -0.67 -32.88
N VAL A 766 3.85 0.04 -31.93
CA VAL A 766 2.51 0.61 -32.12
C VAL A 766 2.52 1.59 -33.29
N LEU A 767 3.43 2.58 -33.27
CA LEU A 767 3.54 3.59 -34.31
C LEU A 767 3.94 2.97 -35.67
N GLY A 768 4.79 1.95 -35.66
CA GLY A 768 5.21 1.21 -36.85
C GLY A 768 4.07 0.45 -37.50
N GLN A 769 3.24 -0.26 -36.72
CA GLN A 769 2.05 -0.93 -37.24
C GLN A 769 1.06 0.07 -37.85
N GLN A 770 0.88 1.22 -37.22
CA GLN A 770 0.03 2.30 -37.75
C GLN A 770 0.60 2.84 -39.07
N ALA A 771 1.89 3.16 -39.12
CA ALA A 771 2.54 3.69 -40.32
C ALA A 771 2.53 2.70 -41.50
N LEU A 772 2.55 1.39 -41.22
CA LEU A 772 2.49 0.33 -42.23
C LEU A 772 1.05 -0.06 -42.62
N GLY A 773 0.02 0.54 -42.00
CA GLY A 773 -1.39 0.18 -42.24
C GLY A 773 -1.74 -1.25 -41.81
N LEU A 774 -1.03 -1.77 -40.81
CA LEU A 774 -1.23 -3.13 -40.25
C LEU A 774 -2.18 -3.13 -39.05
N SER A 775 -2.59 -1.96 -38.56
CA SER A 775 -3.55 -1.83 -37.47
C SER A 775 -4.95 -2.27 -37.90
N VAL A 776 -5.57 -3.11 -37.08
CA VAL A 776 -6.97 -3.54 -37.22
C VAL A 776 -7.87 -2.53 -36.52
N ALA A 777 -8.94 -2.12 -37.20
CA ALA A 777 -9.97 -1.22 -36.66
C ALA A 777 -11.06 -1.99 -35.89
#